data_AF-Q9W1E5-F1
#
_entry.id   AF-Q9W1E5-F1
#
_cell.length_a   1.000
_cell.length_b   1.000
_cell.length_c   1.000
_cell.angle_alpha   90.00
_cell.angle_beta   90.00
_cell.angle_gamma   90.00
#
_symmetry.space_group_name_H-M   'P 1'
#
loop_
_entity.id
_entity.type
_entity.pdbx_description
1 polymer ?
#
loop_
_entity_poly.entity_id
_entity_poly.type
_entity_poly.pdbx_seq_one_letter_code
_entity_poly.pdbx_strand_id
1 'polypeptide(L)'
;MCDFDALWADVLRIFPVLGGANAVSNDPVEENVFQNVRQHLMVLGSIDTFAAVVDLEIQSTIRNVLVPKFWKHIHDGLVSSKLQGWINDQALAIEALPDKNGLFTQFIDAINELHDSFQSLMQVKPRLIQLVGAETKPTAKTVKLMQEEGIKNCLRDCLLAQLPPNFSVVVGAFYWVHFKLFTKASNLALTTVDSDVFDELLCVGCNFEAEQCCCQRLTDMVNKTNMKLFEMNLIDRLTGSALTALIKLKIKEHISDTCMGIFDRSHLKQLETWLSDVIMSWLTNIFTEWKSKDSISDIEVPESVKSFKVKLTYFMYETFAQSVIGQFFSIIIDYPDSIPAIDDLKICMEKIDMRVYLTESLRNSLEARILHPGVNTMDILTGYVAAIKAIRHLDSTGVILEMVTAPIKDYLRKRNDTVRRVVTGLTEEGPTDLSEELAKGETIKECKDSGTDEFSNWENWQPDPFGIDASIMQYNSSRKMRSADIISMVVDIYGSKELFMTEYRNLMADRLLAQLDFNSEKEIRNLELLKIRFGESLLHSCEVMLKDVTDSKRINAHIHSDGDRTENQLFDISSLIVSAQFWPSFNKESLQLPEEIENEFKKYTKAYEAYKGNRTLNWRTVTGRVNIEIEIGDRTMEMVVSPILAVIIYHFQTKNEWTIEDLSSITKVPASALRRRLSFWQNHGLISETTPGIFTLLEKESEKSQYEDMSLAEADEEDLESAMASASDQREEELQVFWSYIVGMLTNLDSMPIDRIHQMLKLFASHSGGVEFTQDELKHFLQRKVREHKLIFSGGVYQLAK
;
A
#
# COMPACT_ATOMS: atom_id res chain seq x y z
N MET A 1 -17.33 37.32 84.12
CA MET A 1 -17.34 35.97 83.54
C MET A 1 -17.96 36.13 82.17
N CYS A 2 -17.16 36.03 81.10
CA CYS A 2 -17.71 36.05 79.74
C CYS A 2 -18.62 34.84 79.59
N ASP A 3 -19.85 35.08 79.13
CA ASP A 3 -20.77 34.03 78.73
C ASP A 3 -20.26 33.47 77.40
N PHE A 4 -19.46 32.40 77.49
CA PHE A 4 -18.87 31.74 76.33
C PHE A 4 -19.94 31.20 75.38
N ASP A 5 -21.13 30.86 75.87
CA ASP A 5 -22.24 30.39 75.03
C ASP A 5 -22.83 31.53 74.20
N ALA A 6 -22.97 32.72 74.79
CA ALA A 6 -23.39 33.92 74.06
C ALA A 6 -22.35 34.37 73.02
N LEU A 7 -21.06 34.32 73.38
CA LEU A 7 -19.98 34.62 72.44
C LEU A 7 -19.90 33.60 71.30
N TRP A 8 -20.12 32.31 71.60
CA TRP A 8 -20.19 31.27 70.58
C TRP A 8 -21.40 31.45 69.66
N ALA A 9 -22.55 31.87 70.19
CA ALA A 9 -23.72 32.21 69.38
C ALA A 9 -23.46 33.40 68.44
N ASP A 10 -22.74 34.42 68.90
CA ASP A 10 -22.30 35.54 68.08
C ASP A 10 -21.29 35.11 67.00
N VAL A 11 -20.36 34.22 67.34
CA VAL A 11 -19.42 33.60 66.38
C VAL A 11 -20.16 32.77 65.32
N LEU A 12 -21.17 31.98 65.72
CA LEU A 12 -22.00 31.20 64.80
C LEU A 12 -22.88 32.08 63.89
N ARG A 13 -23.29 33.25 64.35
CA ARG A 13 -23.98 34.26 63.51
C ARG A 13 -23.05 34.84 62.44
N ILE A 14 -21.78 35.09 62.78
CA ILE A 14 -20.80 35.59 61.81
C ILE A 14 -20.36 34.48 60.85
N PHE A 15 -20.06 33.28 61.37
CA PHE A 15 -19.61 32.12 60.62
C PHE A 15 -20.51 30.90 60.85
N PRO A 16 -21.61 30.79 60.10
CA PRO A 16 -22.50 29.62 60.12
C PRO A 16 -21.78 28.30 59.81
N VAL A 17 -20.65 28.39 59.09
CA VAL A 17 -19.77 27.25 58.75
C VAL A 17 -19.26 26.53 60.00
N LEU A 18 -19.03 27.25 61.12
CA LEU A 18 -18.59 26.66 62.39
C LEU A 18 -19.70 25.86 63.12
N GLY A 19 -20.96 26.04 62.71
CA GLY A 19 -22.13 25.35 63.26
C GLY A 19 -22.62 24.17 62.40
N GLY A 20 -21.88 23.81 61.35
CA GLY A 20 -22.31 22.79 60.38
C GLY A 20 -23.45 23.24 59.45
N ALA A 21 -23.76 24.54 59.41
CA ALA A 21 -24.75 25.09 58.49
C ALA A 21 -24.12 25.33 57.12
N ASN A 22 -24.67 24.67 56.09
CA ASN A 22 -24.19 24.72 54.70
C ASN A 22 -24.56 26.01 53.96
N ALA A 23 -25.29 26.92 54.60
CA ALA A 23 -25.77 28.16 54.01
C ALA A 23 -25.37 29.32 54.91
N VAL A 24 -24.52 30.20 54.39
CA VAL A 24 -24.29 31.51 54.97
C VAL A 24 -25.51 32.36 54.61
N SER A 25 -26.33 32.77 55.58
CA SER A 25 -27.42 33.71 55.29
C SER A 25 -26.80 35.01 54.75
N ASN A 26 -27.37 35.54 53.65
CA ASN A 26 -27.04 36.85 53.09
C ASN A 26 -27.38 38.03 54.02
N ASP A 27 -28.01 37.78 55.18
CA ASP A 27 -28.40 38.83 56.11
C ASP A 27 -27.18 39.60 56.63
N PRO A 28 -27.23 40.95 56.65
CA PRO A 28 -26.18 41.77 57.21
C PRO A 28 -26.08 41.51 58.71
N VAL A 29 -24.95 40.95 59.16
CA VAL A 29 -24.67 40.79 60.58
C VAL A 29 -24.37 42.17 61.17
N GLU A 30 -25.03 42.52 62.27
CA GLU A 30 -24.87 43.82 62.92
C GLU A 30 -23.40 44.07 63.32
N GLU A 31 -22.88 45.27 63.04
CA GLU A 31 -21.49 45.69 63.33
C GLU A 31 -21.12 45.52 64.81
N ASN A 32 -22.12 45.60 65.72
CA ASN A 32 -21.95 45.38 67.14
C ASN A 32 -21.49 43.94 67.46
N VAL A 33 -21.95 42.95 66.70
CA VAL A 33 -21.60 41.53 66.86
C VAL A 33 -20.14 41.30 66.41
N PHE A 34 -19.75 41.94 65.31
CA PHE A 34 -18.36 41.96 64.83
C PHE A 34 -17.40 42.56 65.85
N GLN A 35 -17.76 43.70 66.43
CA GLN A 35 -16.94 44.37 67.44
C GLN A 35 -16.85 43.57 68.74
N ASN A 36 -17.95 42.95 69.18
CA ASN A 36 -17.97 42.08 70.37
C ASN A 36 -17.00 40.90 70.21
N VAL A 37 -17.06 40.20 69.07
CA VAL A 37 -16.19 39.06 68.76
C VAL A 37 -14.74 39.52 68.57
N ARG A 38 -14.49 40.64 67.89
CA ARG A 38 -13.15 41.21 67.70
C ARG A 38 -12.48 41.58 69.02
N GLN A 39 -13.19 42.24 69.94
CA GLN A 39 -12.66 42.62 71.25
C GLN A 39 -12.26 41.39 72.07
N HIS A 40 -13.10 40.35 72.10
CA HIS A 40 -12.80 39.12 72.83
C HIS A 40 -11.66 38.31 72.20
N LEU A 41 -11.59 38.23 70.86
CA LEU A 41 -10.48 37.57 70.16
C LEU A 41 -9.15 38.32 70.31
N MET A 42 -9.17 39.65 70.40
CA MET A 42 -7.99 40.47 70.73
C MET A 42 -7.50 40.21 72.16
N VAL A 43 -8.40 40.12 73.13
CA VAL A 43 -8.06 39.80 74.53
C VAL A 43 -7.44 38.40 74.66
N LEU A 44 -7.89 37.44 73.85
CA LEU A 44 -7.37 36.07 73.83
C LEU A 44 -6.07 35.90 73.00
N GLY A 45 -5.60 36.95 72.30
CA GLY A 45 -4.41 36.86 71.43
C GLY A 45 -4.51 35.79 70.34
N SER A 46 -5.72 35.39 69.97
CA SER A 46 -6.01 34.14 69.25
C SER A 46 -6.69 34.34 67.89
N ILE A 47 -6.59 35.56 67.31
CA ILE A 47 -7.20 35.88 66.01
C ILE A 47 -6.64 34.97 64.90
N ASP A 48 -5.33 34.73 64.89
CA ASP A 48 -4.69 33.86 63.89
C ASP A 48 -5.09 32.38 64.04
N THR A 49 -5.23 31.89 65.27
CA THR A 49 -5.73 30.53 65.53
C THR A 49 -7.19 30.39 65.15
N PHE A 50 -8.01 31.42 65.37
CA PHE A 50 -9.41 31.41 64.96
C PHE A 50 -9.55 31.42 63.44
N ALA A 51 -8.77 32.25 62.73
CA ALA A 51 -8.72 32.25 61.27
C ALA A 51 -8.31 30.88 60.71
N ALA A 52 -7.36 30.19 61.36
CA ALA A 52 -6.96 28.83 60.98
C ALA A 52 -8.06 27.78 61.25
N VAL A 53 -8.85 27.91 62.32
CA VAL A 53 -9.99 27.03 62.59
C VAL A 53 -11.09 27.23 61.54
N VAL A 54 -11.38 28.47 61.18
CA VAL A 54 -12.33 28.80 60.11
C VAL A 54 -11.85 28.21 58.77
N ASP A 55 -10.55 28.28 58.45
CA ASP A 55 -9.96 27.60 57.29
C ASP A 55 -10.26 26.10 57.28
N LEU A 56 -9.92 25.43 58.38
CA LEU A 56 -10.07 23.98 58.51
C LEU A 56 -11.53 23.56 58.36
N GLU A 57 -12.46 24.36 58.88
CA GLU A 57 -13.89 24.07 58.76
C GLU A 57 -14.42 24.34 57.35
N ILE A 58 -13.94 25.38 56.65
CA ILE A 58 -14.23 25.60 55.22
C ILE A 58 -13.73 24.42 54.40
N GLN A 59 -12.48 23.98 54.61
CA GLN A 59 -11.90 22.83 53.92
C GLN A 59 -12.65 21.52 54.24
N SER A 60 -13.07 21.35 55.50
CA SER A 60 -13.90 20.22 55.95
C SER A 60 -15.26 20.21 55.26
N THR A 61 -15.92 21.37 55.19
CA THR A 61 -17.23 21.55 54.53
C THR A 61 -17.14 21.26 53.05
N ILE A 62 -16.09 21.75 52.38
CA ILE A 62 -15.81 21.46 50.97
C ILE A 62 -15.65 19.94 50.77
N ARG A 63 -14.77 19.31 51.54
CA ARG A 63 -14.40 17.89 51.39
C ARG A 63 -15.53 16.91 51.74
N ASN A 64 -16.26 17.17 52.82
CA ASN A 64 -17.18 16.22 53.43
C ASN A 64 -18.64 16.48 53.06
N VAL A 65 -18.99 17.69 52.62
CA VAL A 65 -20.39 18.05 52.32
C VAL A 65 -20.57 18.45 50.87
N LEU A 66 -19.81 19.44 50.38
CA LEU A 66 -20.03 19.97 49.03
C LEU A 66 -19.64 18.99 47.94
N VAL A 67 -18.44 18.40 48.02
CA VAL A 67 -17.95 17.46 47.02
C VAL A 67 -18.80 16.17 46.98
N PRO A 68 -19.16 15.53 48.10
CA PRO A 68 -20.06 14.38 48.07
C PRO A 68 -21.47 14.69 47.56
N LYS A 69 -22.01 15.88 47.84
CA LYS A 69 -23.30 16.31 47.27
C LYS A 69 -23.22 16.47 45.75
N PHE A 70 -22.17 17.11 45.24
CA PHE A 70 -21.92 17.23 43.81
C PHE A 70 -21.84 15.85 43.13
N TRP A 71 -21.11 14.90 43.73
CA TRP A 71 -20.97 13.57 43.15
C TRP A 71 -22.25 12.72 43.21
N LYS A 72 -23.19 12.98 44.12
CA LYS A 72 -24.49 12.27 44.15
C LYS A 72 -25.28 12.49 42.86
N HIS A 73 -25.29 13.70 42.31
CA HIS A 73 -25.96 14.00 41.03
C HIS A 73 -25.41 13.18 39.86
N ILE A 74 -24.14 12.78 39.93
CA ILE A 74 -23.45 12.06 38.86
C ILE A 74 -23.54 10.54 39.05
N HIS A 75 -23.65 10.07 40.31
CA HIS A 75 -23.78 8.65 40.63
C HIS A 75 -25.18 8.09 40.34
N ASP A 76 -26.25 8.86 40.55
CA ASP A 76 -27.62 8.36 40.39
C ASP A 76 -28.06 8.21 38.92
N GLY A 77 -27.32 8.80 37.96
CA GLY A 77 -27.73 8.87 36.56
C GLY A 77 -27.30 7.74 35.63
N LEU A 78 -26.25 6.95 35.95
CA LEU A 78 -25.61 6.16 34.89
C LEU A 78 -24.75 4.94 35.31
N VAL A 79 -25.38 3.81 35.63
CA VAL A 79 -24.73 2.49 35.51
C VAL A 79 -25.75 1.41 35.13
N SER A 80 -26.02 1.27 33.83
CA SER A 80 -26.38 -0.06 33.32
C SER A 80 -25.08 -0.82 33.09
N SER A 81 -24.98 -2.04 33.63
CA SER A 81 -23.78 -2.90 33.63
C SER A 81 -23.18 -3.20 32.24
N LYS A 82 -23.85 -2.78 31.16
CA LYS A 82 -23.38 -2.95 29.77
C LYS A 82 -22.25 -1.99 29.36
N LEU A 83 -22.09 -0.84 30.02
CA LEU A 83 -21.06 0.16 29.68
C LEU A 83 -19.66 -0.14 30.26
N GLN A 84 -19.55 -1.08 31.21
CA GLN A 84 -18.27 -1.49 31.79
C GLN A 84 -17.32 -2.18 30.78
N GLY A 85 -17.83 -2.66 29.65
CA GLY A 85 -17.00 -3.22 28.58
C GLY A 85 -16.33 -2.17 27.68
N TRP A 86 -16.80 -0.92 27.70
CA TRP A 86 -16.36 0.14 26.76
C TRP A 86 -15.34 1.09 27.39
N ILE A 87 -14.86 0.76 28.59
CA ILE A 87 -13.95 1.59 29.41
C ILE A 87 -12.64 1.93 28.69
N ASN A 88 -12.23 1.13 27.71
CA ASN A 88 -10.99 1.36 26.97
C ASN A 88 -11.09 2.42 25.87
N ASP A 89 -12.30 2.80 25.43
CA ASP A 89 -12.48 3.77 24.37
C ASP A 89 -13.59 4.79 24.75
N GLN A 90 -13.21 5.74 25.61
CA GLN A 90 -14.09 6.78 26.19
C GLN A 90 -14.89 7.53 25.12
N ALA A 91 -14.37 7.63 23.91
CA ALA A 91 -14.96 8.37 22.82
C ALA A 91 -16.16 7.63 22.18
N LEU A 92 -16.04 6.30 21.97
CA LEU A 92 -17.13 5.44 21.51
C LEU A 92 -18.28 5.40 22.53
N ALA A 93 -17.94 5.41 23.82
CA ALA A 93 -18.94 5.47 24.89
C ALA A 93 -19.79 6.75 24.84
N ILE A 94 -19.22 7.89 24.42
CA ILE A 94 -19.93 9.17 24.32
C ILE A 94 -20.98 9.15 23.19
N GLU A 95 -20.73 8.44 22.09
CA GLU A 95 -21.68 8.39 20.98
C GLU A 95 -22.88 7.48 21.24
N ALA A 96 -22.67 6.36 21.91
CA ALA A 96 -23.69 5.33 22.13
C ALA A 96 -24.66 5.60 23.31
N LEU A 97 -24.57 6.75 23.97
CA LEU A 97 -25.47 7.06 25.09
C LEU A 97 -26.90 7.36 24.62
N PRO A 98 -27.91 6.63 25.13
CA PRO A 98 -29.31 6.79 24.72
C PRO A 98 -29.98 8.04 25.30
N ASP A 99 -29.44 8.64 26.38
CA ASP A 99 -30.05 9.80 27.06
C ASP A 99 -29.05 10.94 27.29
N LYS A 100 -28.58 11.54 26.19
CA LYS A 100 -27.63 12.67 26.23
C LYS A 100 -28.27 13.94 26.81
N ASN A 101 -29.58 14.12 26.63
CA ASN A 101 -30.31 15.28 27.11
C ASN A 101 -30.57 15.22 28.62
N GLY A 102 -30.87 14.03 29.18
CA GLY A 102 -30.99 13.85 30.63
C GLY A 102 -29.66 14.09 31.35
N LEU A 103 -28.55 13.61 30.77
CA LEU A 103 -27.21 13.90 31.30
C LEU A 103 -26.82 15.36 31.21
N PHE A 104 -27.20 16.03 30.13
CA PHE A 104 -26.96 17.45 29.93
C PHE A 104 -27.61 18.28 31.05
N THR A 105 -28.87 18.00 31.40
CA THR A 105 -29.55 18.71 32.49
C THR A 105 -28.97 18.37 33.86
N GLN A 106 -28.65 17.09 34.12
CA GLN A 106 -28.04 16.66 35.39
C GLN A 106 -26.72 17.39 35.68
N PHE A 107 -25.89 17.57 34.64
CA PHE A 107 -24.62 18.28 34.79
C PHE A 107 -24.80 19.76 35.11
N ILE A 108 -25.78 20.41 34.46
CA ILE A 108 -26.11 21.82 34.71
C ILE A 108 -26.62 22.01 36.13
N ASP A 109 -27.52 21.13 36.60
CA ASP A 109 -28.08 21.19 37.95
C ASP A 109 -26.99 20.98 39.01
N ALA A 110 -26.10 20.00 38.80
CA ALA A 110 -24.96 19.75 39.67
C ALA A 110 -24.02 20.96 39.77
N ILE A 111 -23.74 21.64 38.64
CA ILE A 111 -22.90 22.84 38.62
C ILE A 111 -23.61 24.03 39.27
N ASN A 112 -24.91 24.18 39.08
CA ASN A 112 -25.68 25.24 39.72
C ASN A 112 -25.62 25.10 41.26
N GLU A 113 -25.87 23.91 41.80
CA GLU A 113 -25.79 23.66 43.24
C GLU A 113 -24.36 23.87 43.79
N LEU A 114 -23.34 23.43 43.04
CA LEU A 114 -21.94 23.65 43.40
C LEU A 114 -21.60 25.14 43.44
N HIS A 115 -22.05 25.89 42.44
CA HIS A 115 -21.79 27.32 42.32
C HIS A 115 -22.48 28.11 43.43
N ASP A 116 -23.75 27.82 43.72
CA ASP A 116 -24.51 28.52 44.78
C ASP A 116 -23.89 28.25 46.17
N SER A 117 -23.42 27.02 46.39
CA SER A 117 -22.70 26.65 47.60
C SER A 117 -21.32 27.32 47.68
N PHE A 118 -20.60 27.42 46.57
CA PHE A 118 -19.31 28.10 46.49
C PHE A 118 -19.45 29.61 46.73
N GLN A 119 -20.46 30.26 46.15
CA GLN A 119 -20.77 31.66 46.40
C GLN A 119 -21.08 31.91 47.87
N SER A 120 -21.84 31.01 48.51
CA SER A 120 -22.13 31.07 49.95
C SER A 120 -20.85 30.98 50.80
N LEU A 121 -19.90 30.11 50.42
CA LEU A 121 -18.60 30.02 51.10
C LEU A 121 -17.70 31.23 50.82
N MET A 122 -17.76 31.81 49.63
CA MET A 122 -16.98 33.01 49.27
C MET A 122 -17.38 34.23 50.11
N GLN A 123 -18.62 34.30 50.60
CA GLN A 123 -19.07 35.35 51.53
C GLN A 123 -18.43 35.27 52.92
N VAL A 124 -17.78 34.15 53.27
CA VAL A 124 -17.03 34.02 54.52
C VAL A 124 -15.77 34.88 54.52
N LYS A 125 -15.15 35.08 53.36
CA LYS A 125 -13.94 35.89 53.17
C LYS A 125 -14.12 37.37 53.60
N PRO A 126 -15.11 38.12 53.09
CA PRO A 126 -15.32 39.51 53.51
C PRO A 126 -15.65 39.62 55.00
N ARG A 127 -16.37 38.64 55.58
CA ARG A 127 -16.65 38.59 57.02
C ARG A 127 -15.39 38.39 57.86
N LEU A 128 -14.46 37.54 57.41
CA LEU A 128 -13.18 37.36 58.10
C LEU A 128 -12.29 38.61 57.97
N ILE A 129 -12.28 39.28 56.81
CA ILE A 129 -11.56 40.55 56.63
C ILE A 129 -12.10 41.63 57.58
N GLN A 130 -13.43 41.73 57.71
CA GLN A 130 -14.08 42.66 58.64
C GLN A 130 -13.72 42.38 60.11
N LEU A 131 -13.53 41.09 60.48
CA LEU A 131 -13.09 40.69 61.82
C LEU A 131 -11.63 41.00 62.14
N VAL A 132 -10.72 40.76 61.18
CA VAL A 132 -9.28 40.93 61.39
C VAL A 132 -8.90 42.42 61.51
N GLY A 133 -9.64 43.30 60.81
CA GLY A 133 -9.44 44.75 60.85
C GLY A 133 -8.10 45.19 60.23
N ALA A 134 -8.03 46.44 59.77
CA ALA A 134 -6.87 46.97 59.03
C ALA A 134 -5.56 47.08 59.83
N GLU A 135 -5.58 46.81 61.14
CA GLU A 135 -4.50 47.16 62.06
C GLU A 135 -3.54 46.00 62.40
N THR A 136 -3.89 44.76 62.06
CA THR A 136 -3.04 43.59 62.34
C THR A 136 -2.26 43.17 61.10
N LYS A 137 -0.92 43.09 61.20
CA LYS A 137 -0.09 42.49 60.15
C LYS A 137 -0.47 41.00 60.04
N PRO A 138 -1.06 40.53 58.93
CA PRO A 138 -1.49 39.14 58.82
C PRO A 138 -0.26 38.22 58.84
N THR A 139 -0.29 37.18 59.67
CA THR A 139 0.74 36.13 59.64
C THR A 139 0.59 35.27 58.38
N ALA A 140 1.67 34.58 57.95
CA ALA A 140 1.70 33.82 56.69
C ALA A 140 0.57 32.77 56.54
N LYS A 141 -0.03 32.32 57.65
CA LYS A 141 -1.20 31.41 57.64
C LYS A 141 -2.49 32.16 57.32
N THR A 142 -2.69 33.34 57.90
CA THR A 142 -3.82 34.24 57.64
C THR A 142 -3.78 34.79 56.21
N VAL A 143 -2.58 35.01 55.66
CA VAL A 143 -2.38 35.42 54.25
C VAL A 143 -2.88 34.37 53.25
N LYS A 144 -2.69 33.07 53.51
CA LYS A 144 -3.17 32.00 52.60
C LYS A 144 -4.69 31.95 52.48
N LEU A 145 -5.42 32.32 53.55
CA LEU A 145 -6.88 32.41 53.50
C LEU A 145 -7.39 33.69 52.84
N MET A 146 -6.63 34.78 52.99
CA MET A 146 -6.97 36.06 52.38
C MET A 146 -6.76 36.07 50.86
N GLN A 147 -5.96 35.14 50.33
CA GLN A 147 -5.83 34.91 48.89
C GLN A 147 -7.04 34.10 48.38
N GLU A 148 -7.77 34.67 47.43
CA GLU A 148 -8.92 34.06 46.73
C GLU A 148 -8.62 32.68 46.13
N GLU A 149 -7.34 32.43 45.86
CA GLU A 149 -6.83 31.19 45.31
C GLU A 149 -6.90 30.01 46.31
N GLY A 150 -6.89 30.25 47.62
CA GLY A 150 -6.87 29.19 48.64
C GLY A 150 -8.13 28.30 48.62
N ILE A 151 -9.31 28.94 48.65
CA ILE A 151 -10.61 28.23 48.62
C ILE A 151 -10.83 27.57 47.26
N LYS A 152 -10.47 28.25 46.16
CA LYS A 152 -10.55 27.72 44.79
C LYS A 152 -9.66 26.48 44.61
N ASN A 153 -8.43 26.52 45.12
CA ASN A 153 -7.50 25.38 45.07
C ASN A 153 -8.01 24.21 45.93
N CYS A 154 -8.52 24.47 47.13
CA CYS A 154 -9.09 23.40 47.97
C CYS A 154 -10.29 22.72 47.32
N LEU A 155 -11.21 23.50 46.74
CA LEU A 155 -12.35 22.97 45.98
C LEU A 155 -11.87 22.10 44.82
N ARG A 156 -10.94 22.60 44.02
CA ARG A 156 -10.34 21.88 42.90
C ARG A 156 -9.70 20.57 43.35
N ASP A 157 -8.87 20.61 44.38
CA ASP A 157 -8.11 19.45 44.84
C ASP A 157 -9.04 18.39 45.46
N CYS A 158 -10.10 18.80 46.16
CA CYS A 158 -11.10 17.90 46.72
C CYS A 158 -12.00 17.26 45.65
N LEU A 159 -12.40 18.01 44.61
CA LEU A 159 -13.13 17.45 43.46
C LEU A 159 -12.27 16.41 42.72
N LEU A 160 -10.99 16.71 42.47
CA LEU A 160 -10.10 15.80 41.76
C LEU A 160 -9.75 14.55 42.58
N ALA A 161 -9.69 14.65 43.91
CA ALA A 161 -9.42 13.51 44.78
C ALA A 161 -10.57 12.48 44.80
N GLN A 162 -11.80 12.88 44.47
CA GLN A 162 -12.99 12.03 44.49
C GLN A 162 -13.56 11.77 43.08
N LEU A 163 -12.77 11.97 42.02
CA LEU A 163 -13.21 11.87 40.62
C LEU A 163 -13.72 10.45 40.26
N PRO A 164 -15.03 10.27 39.96
CA PRO A 164 -15.57 9.00 39.48
C PRO A 164 -15.14 8.75 38.02
N PRO A 165 -14.96 7.48 37.62
CA PRO A 165 -14.57 7.13 36.24
C PRO A 165 -15.61 7.60 35.20
N ASN A 166 -16.90 7.58 35.57
CA ASN A 166 -18.01 7.94 34.68
C ASN A 166 -18.14 9.45 34.44
N PHE A 167 -17.47 10.29 35.22
CA PHE A 167 -17.56 11.75 35.09
C PHE A 167 -17.15 12.22 33.69
N SER A 168 -16.10 11.61 33.13
CA SER A 168 -15.61 11.91 31.78
C SER A 168 -16.70 11.77 30.71
N VAL A 169 -17.60 10.80 30.88
CA VAL A 169 -18.70 10.51 29.95
C VAL A 169 -19.80 11.55 30.07
N VAL A 170 -20.15 11.98 31.30
CA VAL A 170 -21.17 13.01 31.54
C VAL A 170 -20.72 14.36 30.98
N VAL A 171 -19.48 14.76 31.26
CA VAL A 171 -18.89 15.98 30.73
C VAL A 171 -18.75 15.89 29.20
N GLY A 172 -18.38 14.71 28.69
CA GLY A 172 -18.33 14.44 27.25
C GLY A 172 -19.68 14.63 26.57
N ALA A 173 -20.77 14.12 27.15
CA ALA A 173 -22.13 14.31 26.65
C ALA A 173 -22.56 15.79 26.66
N PHE A 174 -22.22 16.54 27.71
CA PHE A 174 -22.50 17.98 27.79
C PHE A 174 -21.84 18.76 26.64
N TYR A 175 -20.54 18.56 26.44
CA TYR A 175 -19.82 19.25 25.36
C TYR A 175 -20.17 18.71 23.96
N TRP A 176 -20.65 17.48 23.85
CA TRP A 176 -21.17 16.94 22.59
C TRP A 176 -22.42 17.68 22.13
N VAL A 177 -23.37 17.92 23.04
CA VAL A 177 -24.55 18.74 22.74
C VAL A 177 -24.13 20.16 22.38
N HIS A 178 -23.19 20.74 23.14
CA HIS A 178 -22.67 22.08 22.83
C HIS A 178 -22.02 22.16 21.43
N PHE A 179 -21.22 21.16 21.06
CA PHE A 179 -20.58 21.11 19.73
C PHE A 179 -21.63 21.04 18.61
N LYS A 180 -22.68 20.22 18.76
CA LYS A 180 -23.78 20.16 17.78
C LYS A 180 -24.55 21.47 17.64
N LEU A 181 -24.79 22.15 18.76
CA LEU A 181 -25.43 23.46 18.75
C LEU A 181 -24.55 24.49 18.02
N PHE A 182 -23.24 24.44 18.26
CA PHE A 182 -22.27 25.32 17.61
C PHE A 182 -22.15 25.07 16.11
N THR A 183 -22.05 23.81 15.67
CA THR A 183 -21.96 23.48 14.25
C THR A 183 -23.24 23.87 13.50
N LYS A 184 -24.42 23.71 14.10
CA LYS A 184 -25.66 24.23 13.52
C LYS A 184 -25.60 25.75 13.35
N ALA A 185 -25.16 26.49 14.37
CA ALA A 185 -25.07 27.95 14.31
C ALA A 185 -24.04 28.43 13.27
N SER A 186 -22.91 27.74 13.17
CA SER A 186 -21.86 28.04 12.18
C SER A 186 -22.31 27.72 10.76
N ASN A 187 -22.92 26.55 10.53
CA ASN A 187 -23.44 26.18 9.21
C ASN A 187 -24.53 27.15 8.74
N LEU A 188 -25.44 27.58 9.63
CA LEU A 188 -26.46 28.59 9.30
C LEU A 188 -25.84 29.95 8.93
N ALA A 189 -24.64 30.26 9.44
CA ALA A 189 -23.91 31.49 9.12
C ALA A 189 -23.10 31.38 7.82
N LEU A 190 -22.73 30.18 7.40
CA LEU A 190 -21.95 29.90 6.18
C LEU A 190 -22.84 29.64 4.95
N THR A 191 -24.06 29.14 5.11
CA THR A 191 -24.98 28.86 3.99
C THR A 191 -25.99 30.00 3.78
N THR A 192 -25.58 31.04 3.05
CA THR A 192 -26.50 32.08 2.52
C THR A 192 -26.93 31.83 1.07
N VAL A 193 -26.64 30.66 0.49
CA VAL A 193 -26.94 30.35 -0.92
C VAL A 193 -27.28 28.85 -1.07
N ASP A 194 -28.52 28.59 -1.48
CA ASP A 194 -29.06 27.40 -2.16
C ASP A 194 -28.67 25.99 -1.66
N SER A 195 -29.53 25.38 -0.83
CA SER A 195 -29.74 23.91 -0.84
C SER A 195 -31.11 23.53 -0.28
N ASP A 196 -32.13 23.55 -1.12
CA ASP A 196 -33.49 22.99 -0.91
C ASP A 196 -33.48 21.45 -0.93
N VAL A 197 -32.60 20.82 -0.16
CA VAL A 197 -32.53 19.36 -0.04
C VAL A 197 -32.18 19.05 1.41
N PHE A 198 -33.18 18.87 2.28
CA PHE A 198 -33.20 17.98 3.45
C PHE A 198 -34.50 18.22 4.25
N ASP A 199 -35.52 17.39 4.02
CA ASP A 199 -36.68 17.19 4.90
C ASP A 199 -36.25 16.49 6.20
N GLU A 200 -35.45 17.16 7.04
CA GLU A 200 -35.14 16.64 8.38
C GLU A 200 -36.20 17.09 9.40
N LEU A 201 -37.08 16.16 9.79
CA LEU A 201 -38.13 16.35 10.81
C LEU A 201 -37.61 16.84 12.18
N LEU A 202 -36.30 16.70 12.44
CA LEU A 202 -35.67 17.03 13.72
C LEU A 202 -34.57 18.07 13.52
N CYS A 203 -34.53 19.05 14.41
CA CYS A 203 -33.46 20.02 14.49
C CYS A 203 -32.10 19.34 14.78
N VAL A 204 -31.16 19.45 13.83
CA VAL A 204 -29.77 18.95 13.91
C VAL A 204 -29.04 19.30 15.20
N GLY A 205 -29.38 20.44 15.81
CA GLY A 205 -28.72 20.94 17.03
C GLY A 205 -29.33 20.42 18.34
N CYS A 206 -30.66 20.43 18.48
CA CYS A 206 -31.33 20.13 19.75
C CYS A 206 -32.15 18.83 19.74
N ASN A 207 -32.19 18.09 18.62
CA ASN A 207 -32.99 16.86 18.43
C ASN A 207 -34.49 17.01 18.75
N PHE A 208 -35.01 18.24 18.79
CA PHE A 208 -36.45 18.53 18.86
C PHE A 208 -37.00 18.74 17.45
N GLU A 209 -38.30 18.57 17.26
CA GLU A 209 -38.97 18.94 16.00
C GLU A 209 -38.56 20.35 15.57
N ALA A 210 -38.36 20.56 14.27
CA ALA A 210 -37.84 21.83 13.74
C ALA A 210 -38.64 23.06 14.22
N GLU A 211 -39.95 22.90 14.42
CA GLU A 211 -40.87 23.93 14.93
C GLU A 211 -40.66 24.29 16.42
N GLN A 212 -40.04 23.40 17.21
CA GLN A 212 -39.78 23.59 18.65
C GLN A 212 -38.27 23.70 18.96
N CYS A 213 -37.51 24.24 18.02
CA CYS A 213 -36.06 24.38 18.16
C CYS A 213 -35.68 25.21 19.42
N CYS A 214 -35.04 24.56 20.39
CA CYS A 214 -34.57 25.19 21.64
C CYS A 214 -33.06 25.52 21.63
N CYS A 215 -32.41 25.58 20.47
CA CYS A 215 -30.95 25.72 20.35
C CYS A 215 -30.38 26.96 21.06
N GLN A 216 -31.06 28.11 20.95
CA GLN A 216 -30.60 29.35 21.59
C GLN A 216 -30.64 29.25 23.12
N ARG A 217 -31.73 28.70 23.68
CA ARG A 217 -31.85 28.48 25.13
C ARG A 217 -30.79 27.51 25.65
N LEU A 218 -30.53 26.41 24.92
CA LEU A 218 -29.50 25.45 25.30
C LEU A 218 -28.10 26.08 25.24
N THR A 219 -27.82 26.91 24.23
CA THR A 219 -26.54 27.64 24.12
C THR A 219 -26.37 28.62 25.29
N ASP A 220 -27.41 29.37 25.65
CA ASP A 220 -27.40 30.27 26.81
C ASP A 220 -27.16 29.51 28.13
N MET A 221 -27.76 28.32 28.28
CA MET A 221 -27.54 27.46 29.45
C MET A 221 -26.10 26.93 29.52
N VAL A 222 -25.51 26.56 28.37
CA VAL A 222 -24.11 26.13 28.31
C VAL A 222 -23.18 27.30 28.64
N ASN A 223 -23.41 28.48 28.08
CA ASN A 223 -22.60 29.67 28.34
C ASN A 223 -22.66 30.09 29.82
N LYS A 224 -23.82 30.00 30.46
CA LYS A 224 -23.98 30.20 31.91
C LYS A 224 -23.24 29.14 32.74
N THR A 225 -23.23 27.89 32.29
CA THR A 225 -22.52 26.80 32.96
C THR A 225 -21.00 26.97 32.83
N ASN A 226 -20.50 27.29 31.63
CA ASN A 226 -19.08 27.61 31.38
C ASN A 226 -18.64 28.82 32.20
N MET A 227 -19.50 29.83 32.35
CA MET A 227 -19.29 30.97 33.24
C MET A 227 -19.02 30.54 34.68
N LYS A 228 -19.94 29.75 35.24
CA LYS A 228 -19.82 29.25 36.61
C LYS A 228 -18.55 28.42 36.81
N LEU A 229 -18.20 27.58 35.82
CA LEU A 229 -16.96 26.80 35.83
C LEU A 229 -15.70 27.67 35.78
N PHE A 230 -15.73 28.77 35.03
CA PHE A 230 -14.63 29.73 34.97
C PHE A 230 -14.47 30.48 36.30
N GLU A 231 -15.56 30.99 36.90
CA GLU A 231 -15.51 31.70 38.18
C GLU A 231 -14.91 30.85 39.31
N MET A 232 -15.16 29.54 39.27
CA MET A 232 -14.61 28.55 40.20
C MET A 232 -13.18 28.08 39.86
N ASN A 233 -12.57 28.52 38.76
CA ASN A 233 -11.29 28.02 38.22
C ASN A 233 -11.27 26.49 37.98
N LEU A 234 -12.41 25.93 37.57
CA LEU A 234 -12.58 24.48 37.36
C LEU A 234 -12.58 24.06 35.88
N ILE A 235 -12.72 25.02 34.95
CA ILE A 235 -12.84 24.75 33.51
C ILE A 235 -11.64 23.95 32.98
N ASP A 236 -10.41 24.42 33.19
CA ASP A 236 -9.22 23.80 32.58
C ASP A 236 -9.01 22.35 32.98
N ARG A 237 -9.38 21.98 34.21
CA ARG A 237 -9.03 20.68 34.80
C ARG A 237 -10.17 19.66 34.81
N LEU A 238 -11.41 20.10 34.98
CA LEU A 238 -12.57 19.20 34.93
C LEU A 238 -13.03 18.92 33.50
N THR A 239 -12.91 19.88 32.60
CA THR A 239 -13.46 19.77 31.23
C THR A 239 -12.42 19.36 30.21
N GLY A 240 -11.13 19.64 30.46
CA GLY A 240 -10.06 19.47 29.48
C GLY A 240 -9.89 18.06 28.93
N SER A 241 -10.04 17.00 29.76
CA SER A 241 -9.91 15.61 29.31
C SER A 241 -11.06 15.19 28.39
N ALA A 242 -12.30 15.49 28.78
CA ALA A 242 -13.50 15.19 28.01
C ALA A 242 -13.57 16.00 26.71
N LEU A 243 -13.24 17.29 26.75
CA LEU A 243 -13.12 18.15 25.57
C LEU A 243 -12.07 17.61 24.60
N THR A 244 -10.88 17.24 25.09
CA THR A 244 -9.82 16.69 24.24
C THR A 244 -10.27 15.38 23.60
N ALA A 245 -10.91 14.47 24.35
CA ALA A 245 -11.41 13.21 23.82
C ALA A 245 -12.47 13.43 22.73
N LEU A 246 -13.41 14.35 22.96
CA LEU A 246 -14.46 14.69 22.00
C LEU A 246 -13.90 15.32 20.72
N ILE A 247 -12.98 16.27 20.85
CA ILE A 247 -12.33 16.92 19.70
C ILE A 247 -11.57 15.88 18.89
N LYS A 248 -10.81 14.99 19.56
CA LYS A 248 -10.08 13.91 18.87
C LYS A 248 -11.01 12.98 18.09
N LEU A 249 -12.17 12.63 18.65
CA LEU A 249 -13.17 11.82 17.95
C LEU A 249 -13.74 12.56 16.75
N LYS A 250 -14.11 13.83 16.90
CA LYS A 250 -14.67 14.62 15.80
C LYS A 250 -13.67 14.89 14.69
N ILE A 251 -12.39 15.06 15.01
CA ILE A 251 -11.30 15.10 14.02
C ILE A 251 -11.22 13.77 13.26
N LYS A 252 -11.25 12.63 13.96
CA LYS A 252 -11.20 11.30 13.34
C LYS A 252 -12.39 11.04 12.41
N GLU A 253 -13.60 11.36 12.85
CA GLU A 253 -14.84 11.21 12.07
C GLU A 253 -14.81 12.10 10.83
N HIS A 254 -14.48 13.39 10.99
CA HIS A 254 -14.40 14.32 9.86
C HIS A 254 -13.33 13.92 8.83
N ILE A 255 -12.17 13.42 9.28
CA ILE A 255 -11.14 12.88 8.38
C ILE A 255 -11.67 11.64 7.67
N SER A 256 -12.33 10.72 8.37
CA SER A 256 -12.92 9.51 7.77
C SER A 256 -13.94 9.86 6.69
N ASP A 257 -14.86 10.79 6.96
CA ASP A 257 -15.92 11.14 6.02
C ASP A 257 -15.41 11.92 4.80
N THR A 258 -14.37 12.75 4.99
CA THR A 258 -13.86 13.64 3.93
C THR A 258 -12.80 12.96 3.07
N CYS A 259 -11.95 12.11 3.67
CA CYS A 259 -10.72 11.61 3.04
C CYS A 259 -10.82 10.15 2.56
N MET A 260 -11.81 9.37 3.00
CA MET A 260 -11.93 7.96 2.60
C MET A 260 -12.31 7.85 1.12
N GLY A 261 -11.47 7.18 0.33
CA GLY A 261 -11.72 6.86 -1.08
C GLY A 261 -11.59 8.02 -2.08
N ILE A 262 -11.17 9.22 -1.65
CA ILE A 262 -11.01 10.39 -2.53
C ILE A 262 -9.53 10.81 -2.51
N PHE A 263 -8.79 10.46 -3.57
CA PHE A 263 -7.34 10.69 -3.68
C PHE A 263 -6.94 11.75 -4.72
N ASP A 264 -7.90 12.23 -5.50
CA ASP A 264 -7.73 13.13 -6.65
C ASP A 264 -7.50 14.61 -6.27
N ARG A 265 -7.63 14.95 -4.98
CA ARG A 265 -7.50 16.32 -4.47
C ARG A 265 -6.77 16.38 -3.15
N SER A 266 -6.07 17.49 -2.92
CA SER A 266 -5.43 17.78 -1.62
C SER A 266 -6.48 18.19 -0.59
N HIS A 267 -6.49 17.49 0.54
CA HIS A 267 -7.41 17.72 1.66
C HIS A 267 -6.75 18.52 2.79
N LEU A 268 -5.41 18.59 2.81
CA LEU A 268 -4.66 19.16 3.94
C LEU A 268 -5.07 20.61 4.27
N LYS A 269 -5.17 21.48 3.25
CA LYS A 269 -5.58 22.89 3.44
C LYS A 269 -7.03 23.00 3.92
N GLN A 270 -7.91 22.12 3.44
CA GLN A 270 -9.31 22.10 3.86
C GLN A 270 -9.42 21.69 5.34
N LEU A 271 -8.65 20.69 5.77
CA LEU A 271 -8.59 20.25 7.16
C LEU A 271 -8.00 21.33 8.08
N GLU A 272 -6.94 22.03 7.68
CA GLU A 272 -6.36 23.14 8.45
C GLU A 272 -7.34 24.31 8.63
N THR A 273 -8.08 24.62 7.56
CA THR A 273 -9.12 25.66 7.55
C THR A 273 -10.28 25.25 8.44
N TRP A 274 -10.78 24.01 8.30
CA TRP A 274 -11.84 23.47 9.15
C TRP A 274 -11.46 23.41 10.63
N LEU A 275 -10.23 23.00 10.94
CA LEU A 275 -9.72 22.98 12.31
C LEU A 275 -9.74 24.40 12.91
N SER A 276 -9.34 25.41 12.12
CA SER A 276 -9.33 26.81 12.55
C SER A 276 -10.74 27.41 12.66
N ASP A 277 -11.59 27.19 11.68
CA ASP A 277 -12.90 27.84 11.57
C ASP A 277 -13.96 27.19 12.46
N VAL A 278 -13.89 25.88 12.64
CA VAL A 278 -14.90 25.12 13.41
C VAL A 278 -14.38 24.85 14.81
N ILE A 279 -13.28 24.10 14.94
CA ILE A 279 -12.81 23.62 16.26
C ILE A 279 -12.19 24.75 17.07
N MET A 280 -11.30 25.56 16.48
CA MET A 280 -10.65 26.64 17.21
C MET A 280 -11.62 27.78 17.53
N SER A 281 -12.57 28.10 16.64
CA SER A 281 -13.66 29.02 16.95
C SER A 281 -14.55 28.50 18.07
N TRP A 282 -14.88 27.21 18.07
CA TRP A 282 -15.65 26.58 19.15
C TRP A 282 -14.93 26.60 20.49
N LEU A 283 -13.63 26.26 20.51
CA LEU A 283 -12.80 26.35 21.70
C LEU A 283 -12.71 27.79 22.20
N THR A 284 -12.51 28.75 21.30
CA THR A 284 -12.48 30.17 21.64
C THR A 284 -13.81 30.57 22.27
N ASN A 285 -14.94 30.18 21.68
CA ASN A 285 -16.26 30.42 22.25
C ASN A 285 -16.37 29.89 23.71
N ILE A 286 -15.99 28.64 23.96
CA ILE A 286 -16.03 28.05 25.32
C ILE A 286 -15.22 28.88 26.33
N PHE A 287 -14.06 29.40 25.93
CA PHE A 287 -13.16 30.15 26.82
C PHE A 287 -13.41 31.66 26.88
N THR A 288 -14.07 32.28 25.88
CA THR A 288 -14.15 33.75 25.76
C THR A 288 -15.54 34.35 25.69
N GLU A 289 -16.57 33.68 25.14
CA GLU A 289 -17.86 34.34 24.83
C GLU A 289 -18.64 34.81 26.07
N TRP A 290 -18.28 34.32 27.24
CA TRP A 290 -18.91 34.74 28.47
C TRP A 290 -18.46 36.11 28.98
N LYS A 291 -17.34 36.65 28.47
CA LYS A 291 -16.93 38.01 28.78
C LYS A 291 -17.89 38.96 28.06
N SER A 292 -18.70 39.67 28.84
CA SER A 292 -19.62 40.71 28.35
C SER A 292 -18.94 41.61 27.32
N LYS A 293 -19.69 41.97 26.26
CA LYS A 293 -19.30 42.87 25.16
C LYS A 293 -18.77 44.26 25.58
N ASP A 294 -18.62 44.56 26.87
CA ASP A 294 -18.18 45.86 27.38
C ASP A 294 -16.67 45.94 27.67
N SER A 295 -15.89 44.86 27.48
CA SER A 295 -14.43 44.84 27.65
C SER A 295 -13.67 44.60 26.33
N ILE A 296 -13.96 45.41 25.31
CA ILE A 296 -13.52 45.24 23.89
C ILE A 296 -12.06 45.67 23.59
N SER A 297 -11.27 46.13 24.55
CA SER A 297 -9.86 46.48 24.28
C SER A 297 -8.93 45.27 24.47
N ASP A 298 -8.45 44.71 23.35
CA ASP A 298 -7.37 43.71 23.20
C ASP A 298 -7.55 42.39 23.98
N ILE A 299 -8.45 41.51 23.51
CA ILE A 299 -8.57 40.14 24.02
C ILE A 299 -7.41 39.32 23.46
N GLU A 300 -6.29 39.26 24.21
CA GLU A 300 -5.25 38.25 23.99
C GLU A 300 -5.89 36.86 24.05
N VAL A 301 -5.88 36.14 22.92
CA VAL A 301 -6.28 34.73 22.84
C VAL A 301 -5.56 33.97 23.97
N PRO A 302 -6.28 33.29 24.88
CA PRO A 302 -5.67 32.63 26.03
C PRO A 302 -4.50 31.74 25.61
N GLU A 303 -3.38 31.77 26.33
CA GLU A 303 -2.21 30.91 26.03
C GLU A 303 -2.58 29.43 25.96
N SER A 304 -3.58 29.01 26.74
CA SER A 304 -4.16 27.67 26.69
C SER A 304 -4.66 27.34 25.27
N VAL A 305 -5.45 28.21 24.64
CA VAL A 305 -5.99 28.03 23.28
C VAL A 305 -4.87 27.97 22.24
N LYS A 306 -3.82 28.79 22.37
CA LYS A 306 -2.64 28.71 21.49
C LYS A 306 -1.91 27.37 21.64
N SER A 307 -1.75 26.87 22.86
CA SER A 307 -1.12 25.56 23.11
C SER A 307 -1.98 24.39 22.59
N PHE A 308 -3.31 24.51 22.67
CA PHE A 308 -4.24 23.55 22.09
C PHE A 308 -4.15 23.53 20.57
N LYS A 309 -4.05 24.68 19.91
CA LYS A 309 -3.90 24.76 18.44
C LYS A 309 -2.74 23.89 17.95
N VAL A 310 -1.56 24.01 18.57
CA VAL A 310 -0.38 23.23 18.17
C VAL A 310 -0.60 21.72 18.36
N LYS A 311 -1.14 21.32 19.52
CA LYS A 311 -1.40 19.91 19.84
C LYS A 311 -2.47 19.29 18.93
N LEU A 312 -3.53 20.03 18.64
CA LEU A 312 -4.62 19.58 17.78
C LEU A 312 -4.19 19.52 16.31
N THR A 313 -3.37 20.47 15.86
CA THR A 313 -2.79 20.45 14.51
C THR A 313 -1.88 19.23 14.34
N TYR A 314 -1.02 18.94 15.33
CA TYR A 314 -0.21 17.73 15.34
C TYR A 314 -1.07 16.46 15.29
N PHE A 315 -2.10 16.37 16.13
CA PHE A 315 -3.02 15.22 16.15
C PHE A 315 -3.81 15.05 14.85
N MET A 316 -4.18 16.16 14.19
CA MET A 316 -4.83 16.15 12.89
C MET A 316 -3.90 15.55 11.83
N TYR A 317 -2.65 16.02 11.74
CA TYR A 317 -1.66 15.43 10.82
C TYR A 317 -1.39 13.96 11.15
N GLU A 318 -1.33 13.57 12.42
CA GLU A 318 -1.09 12.19 12.84
C GLU A 318 -2.23 11.28 12.38
N THR A 319 -3.48 11.70 12.63
CA THR A 319 -4.68 10.95 12.28
C THR A 319 -4.86 10.88 10.76
N PHE A 320 -4.61 11.99 10.06
CA PHE A 320 -4.67 12.04 8.60
C PHE A 320 -3.61 11.13 7.98
N ALA A 321 -2.35 11.22 8.43
CA ALA A 321 -1.28 10.34 7.97
C ALA A 321 -1.61 8.85 8.21
N GLN A 322 -2.12 8.49 9.39
CA GLN A 322 -2.55 7.10 9.67
C GLN A 322 -3.66 6.63 8.72
N SER A 323 -4.65 7.48 8.44
CA SER A 323 -5.74 7.16 7.51
C SER A 323 -5.25 6.97 6.07
N VAL A 324 -4.37 7.86 5.59
CA VAL A 324 -3.77 7.78 4.25
C VAL A 324 -2.86 6.55 4.15
N ILE A 325 -2.03 6.28 5.17
CA ILE A 325 -1.17 5.08 5.23
C ILE A 325 -2.01 3.80 5.18
N GLY A 326 -3.14 3.75 5.89
CA GLY A 326 -4.06 2.60 5.84
C GLY A 326 -4.68 2.35 4.46
N GLN A 327 -4.80 3.39 3.63
CA GLN A 327 -5.34 3.34 2.27
C GLN A 327 -4.24 3.36 1.19
N PHE A 328 -2.96 3.34 1.57
CA PHE A 328 -1.85 3.60 0.65
C PHE A 328 -1.77 2.59 -0.50
N PHE A 329 -2.25 1.36 -0.29
CA PHE A 329 -2.36 0.38 -1.36
C PHE A 329 -3.32 0.81 -2.48
N SER A 330 -4.47 1.38 -2.13
CA SER A 330 -5.43 1.91 -3.11
C SER A 330 -4.84 3.14 -3.82
N ILE A 331 -4.14 3.99 -3.07
CA ILE A 331 -3.39 5.14 -3.62
C ILE A 331 -2.34 4.69 -4.66
N ILE A 332 -1.66 3.56 -4.44
CA ILE A 332 -0.71 2.99 -5.41
C ILE A 332 -1.41 2.56 -6.70
N ILE A 333 -2.59 1.94 -6.61
CA ILE A 333 -3.34 1.48 -7.78
C ILE A 333 -3.84 2.66 -8.62
N ASP A 334 -4.33 3.72 -7.97
CA ASP A 334 -4.89 4.89 -8.63
C ASP A 334 -3.81 5.91 -9.08
N TYR A 335 -2.53 5.55 -9.01
CA TYR A 335 -1.45 6.40 -9.50
C TYR A 335 -1.47 6.44 -11.04
N PRO A 336 -1.42 7.62 -11.70
CA PRO A 336 -0.96 8.93 -11.22
C PRO A 336 -2.04 9.88 -10.68
N ASP A 337 -3.33 9.55 -10.74
CA ASP A 337 -4.40 10.45 -10.30
C ASP A 337 -4.34 10.73 -8.79
N SER A 338 -3.73 9.82 -8.04
CA SER A 338 -3.53 9.92 -6.58
C SER A 338 -2.34 10.78 -6.12
N ILE A 339 -1.63 11.46 -7.03
CA ILE A 339 -0.48 12.34 -6.70
C ILE A 339 -0.79 13.35 -5.56
N PRO A 340 -1.94 14.05 -5.53
CA PRO A 340 -2.25 15.01 -4.47
C PRO A 340 -2.28 14.38 -3.07
N ALA A 341 -2.76 13.13 -2.95
CA ALA A 341 -2.75 12.41 -1.68
C ALA A 341 -1.33 12.07 -1.21
N ILE A 342 -0.43 11.77 -2.15
CA ILE A 342 0.99 11.49 -1.85
C ILE A 342 1.71 12.78 -1.42
N ASP A 343 1.43 13.91 -2.09
CA ASP A 343 1.98 15.22 -1.71
C ASP A 343 1.52 15.64 -0.31
N ASP A 344 0.24 15.43 0.03
CA ASP A 344 -0.28 15.68 1.37
C ASP A 344 0.40 14.78 2.43
N LEU A 345 0.62 13.50 2.11
CA LEU A 345 1.35 12.58 3.00
C LEU A 345 2.80 13.02 3.19
N LYS A 346 3.46 13.50 2.13
CA LYS A 346 4.84 14.02 2.19
C LYS A 346 4.96 15.18 3.16
N ILE A 347 4.04 16.15 3.10
CA ILE A 347 3.97 17.28 4.04
C ILE A 347 3.74 16.78 5.48
N CYS A 348 2.89 15.76 5.65
CA CYS A 348 2.64 15.17 6.96
C CYS A 348 3.87 14.45 7.52
N MET A 349 4.63 13.75 6.68
CA MET A 349 5.86 13.02 7.06
C MET A 349 7.02 13.95 7.43
N GLU A 350 7.07 15.17 6.86
CA GLU A 350 8.03 16.19 7.30
C GLU A 350 7.75 16.68 8.73
N LYS A 351 6.48 16.66 9.15
CA LYS A 351 6.05 17.11 10.48
C LYS A 351 5.99 15.98 11.51
N ILE A 352 5.74 14.74 11.07
CA ILE A 352 5.56 13.57 11.92
C ILE A 352 6.37 12.40 11.36
N ASP A 353 7.29 11.88 12.17
CA ASP A 353 8.07 10.72 11.78
C ASP A 353 7.25 9.41 11.90
N MET A 354 6.58 9.04 10.80
CA MET A 354 5.78 7.82 10.66
C MET A 354 6.40 6.80 9.68
N ARG A 355 7.69 6.93 9.35
CA ARG A 355 8.36 6.11 8.32
C ARG A 355 8.29 4.61 8.61
N VAL A 356 8.51 4.22 9.87
CA VAL A 356 8.45 2.82 10.31
C VAL A 356 7.03 2.28 10.17
N TYR A 357 6.03 3.02 10.64
CA TYR A 357 4.62 2.64 10.56
C TYR A 357 4.14 2.49 9.12
N LEU A 358 4.53 3.41 8.23
CA LEU A 358 4.27 3.31 6.79
C LEU A 358 4.89 2.03 6.21
N THR A 359 6.16 1.76 6.53
CA THR A 359 6.88 0.59 5.98
C THR A 359 6.23 -0.72 6.42
N GLU A 360 5.90 -0.86 7.70
CA GLU A 360 5.24 -2.07 8.23
C GLU A 360 3.81 -2.23 7.68
N SER A 361 3.02 -1.16 7.69
CA SER A 361 1.64 -1.19 7.19
C SER A 361 1.58 -1.52 5.70
N LEU A 362 2.43 -0.88 4.90
CA LEU A 362 2.48 -1.10 3.46
C LEU A 362 2.99 -2.50 3.13
N ARG A 363 4.05 -2.98 3.82
CA ARG A 363 4.55 -4.35 3.65
C ARG A 363 3.45 -5.38 3.95
N ASN A 364 2.74 -5.24 5.06
CA ASN A 364 1.64 -6.14 5.43
C ASN A 364 0.50 -6.10 4.39
N SER A 365 0.18 -4.91 3.88
CA SER A 365 -0.85 -4.74 2.85
C SER A 365 -0.46 -5.40 1.51
N LEU A 366 0.79 -5.25 1.07
CA LEU A 366 1.31 -5.87 -0.15
C LEU A 366 1.41 -7.40 -0.03
N GLU A 367 1.91 -7.90 1.11
CA GLU A 367 1.96 -9.34 1.39
C GLU A 367 0.56 -9.97 1.38
N ALA A 368 -0.44 -9.28 1.95
CA ALA A 368 -1.81 -9.79 2.00
C ALA A 368 -2.55 -9.72 0.65
N ARG A 369 -2.31 -8.69 -0.18
CA ARG A 369 -3.12 -8.40 -1.38
C ARG A 369 -2.48 -8.79 -2.71
N ILE A 370 -1.15 -8.75 -2.84
CA ILE A 370 -0.45 -9.02 -4.12
C ILE A 370 0.34 -10.32 -4.06
N LEU A 371 0.96 -10.65 -2.91
CA LEU A 371 1.91 -11.75 -2.81
C LEU A 371 1.25 -13.11 -2.49
N HIS A 372 0.20 -13.46 -3.24
CA HIS A 372 -0.45 -14.76 -3.14
C HIS A 372 -0.54 -15.48 -4.50
N PRO A 373 -0.53 -16.83 -4.53
CA PRO A 373 -0.46 -17.60 -5.79
C PRO A 373 -1.60 -17.34 -6.78
N GLY A 374 -2.75 -16.86 -6.31
CA GLY A 374 -3.90 -16.53 -7.17
C GLY A 374 -3.74 -15.27 -8.04
N VAL A 375 -2.73 -14.42 -7.80
CA VAL A 375 -2.49 -13.23 -8.64
C VAL A 375 -1.65 -13.60 -9.87
N ASN A 376 -2.03 -13.09 -11.04
CA ASN A 376 -1.24 -13.24 -12.26
C ASN A 376 0.11 -12.52 -12.11
N THR A 377 1.19 -13.13 -12.63
CA THR A 377 2.53 -12.55 -12.60
C THR A 377 2.56 -11.14 -13.21
N MET A 378 1.75 -10.87 -14.24
CA MET A 378 1.66 -9.55 -14.87
C MET A 378 1.10 -8.49 -13.92
N ASP A 379 0.06 -8.82 -13.15
CA ASP A 379 -0.56 -7.89 -12.19
C ASP A 379 0.37 -7.58 -11.00
N ILE A 380 1.20 -8.56 -10.62
CA ILE A 380 2.26 -8.33 -9.61
C ILE A 380 3.30 -7.35 -10.14
N LEU A 381 3.68 -7.46 -11.42
CA LEU A 381 4.63 -6.56 -12.05
C LEU A 381 4.07 -5.15 -12.23
N THR A 382 2.81 -5.00 -12.66
CA THR A 382 2.16 -3.68 -12.75
C THR A 382 2.03 -3.05 -11.37
N GLY A 383 1.58 -3.80 -10.36
CA GLY A 383 1.54 -3.34 -8.97
C GLY A 383 2.93 -2.97 -8.42
N TYR A 384 3.98 -3.70 -8.80
CA TYR A 384 5.36 -3.38 -8.43
C TYR A 384 5.84 -2.07 -9.07
N VAL A 385 5.54 -1.85 -10.36
CA VAL A 385 5.92 -0.62 -11.06
C VAL A 385 5.15 0.58 -10.53
N ALA A 386 3.85 0.45 -10.32
CA ALA A 386 3.01 1.47 -9.68
C ALA A 386 3.52 1.80 -8.27
N ALA A 387 3.89 0.80 -7.48
CA ALA A 387 4.50 1.01 -6.16
C ALA A 387 5.84 1.75 -6.24
N ILE A 388 6.69 1.43 -7.23
CA ILE A 388 7.94 2.19 -7.44
C ILE A 388 7.64 3.65 -7.77
N LYS A 389 6.72 3.92 -8.71
CA LYS A 389 6.35 5.28 -9.12
C LYS A 389 5.79 6.10 -7.94
N ALA A 390 4.82 5.54 -7.20
CA ALA A 390 4.20 6.20 -6.06
C ALA A 390 5.15 6.43 -4.88
N ILE A 391 5.95 5.42 -4.49
CA ILE A 391 6.88 5.54 -3.35
C ILE A 391 8.05 6.48 -3.68
N ARG A 392 8.51 6.53 -4.93
CA ARG A 392 9.54 7.51 -5.36
C ARG A 392 9.06 8.96 -5.26
N HIS A 393 7.77 9.18 -5.53
CA HIS A 393 7.17 10.50 -5.38
C HIS A 393 7.11 10.92 -3.89
N LEU A 394 6.81 9.97 -3.01
CA LEU A 394 6.80 10.17 -1.56
C LEU A 394 8.20 10.38 -0.97
N ASP A 395 9.14 9.49 -1.28
CA ASP A 395 10.48 9.45 -0.70
C ASP A 395 11.57 9.40 -1.79
N SER A 396 12.17 10.56 -2.06
CA SER A 396 13.26 10.70 -3.02
C SER A 396 14.55 10.00 -2.58
N THR A 397 14.68 9.56 -1.32
CA THR A 397 15.87 8.83 -0.85
C THR A 397 15.90 7.38 -1.32
N GLY A 398 14.75 6.81 -1.70
CA GLY A 398 14.61 5.42 -2.16
C GLY A 398 14.74 4.37 -1.03
N VAL A 399 14.81 4.79 0.22
CA VAL A 399 14.99 3.89 1.38
C VAL A 399 13.71 3.11 1.67
N ILE A 400 12.57 3.80 1.73
CA ILE A 400 11.27 3.13 1.98
C ILE A 400 10.99 2.13 0.85
N LEU A 401 11.32 2.52 -0.39
CA LEU A 401 11.19 1.66 -1.55
C LEU A 401 11.98 0.35 -1.38
N GLU A 402 13.23 0.42 -0.94
CA GLU A 402 14.08 -0.76 -0.77
C GLU A 402 13.52 -1.74 0.26
N MET A 403 13.03 -1.23 1.40
CA MET A 403 12.46 -2.04 2.48
C MET A 403 11.13 -2.70 2.10
N VAL A 404 10.24 -1.94 1.44
CA VAL A 404 8.91 -2.42 1.05
C VAL A 404 8.98 -3.39 -0.14
N THR A 405 9.92 -3.19 -1.06
CA THR A 405 10.05 -4.01 -2.27
C THR A 405 10.79 -5.33 -2.07
N ALA A 406 11.58 -5.48 -1.00
CA ALA A 406 12.30 -6.72 -0.70
C ALA A 406 11.44 -8.00 -0.79
N PRO A 407 10.26 -8.10 -0.12
CA PRO A 407 9.40 -9.28 -0.23
C PRO A 407 8.87 -9.53 -1.64
N ILE A 408 8.59 -8.46 -2.41
CA ILE A 408 8.13 -8.58 -3.81
C ILE A 408 9.24 -9.18 -4.67
N LYS A 409 10.47 -8.70 -4.53
CA LYS A 409 11.64 -9.21 -5.28
C LYS A 409 11.87 -10.69 -5.00
N ASP A 410 11.81 -11.10 -3.73
CA ASP A 410 11.97 -12.51 -3.35
C ASP A 410 10.83 -13.40 -3.84
N TYR A 411 9.61 -12.86 -3.93
CA TYR A 411 8.46 -13.57 -4.50
C TYR A 411 8.58 -13.75 -6.01
N LEU A 412 8.94 -12.69 -6.73
CA LEU A 412 9.14 -12.71 -8.19
C LEU A 412 10.26 -13.66 -8.61
N ARG A 413 11.37 -13.72 -7.85
CA ARG A 413 12.48 -14.68 -8.07
C ARG A 413 12.04 -16.15 -8.04
N LYS A 414 11.02 -16.48 -7.23
CA LYS A 414 10.54 -17.87 -7.09
C LYS A 414 9.63 -18.29 -8.25
N ARG A 415 9.01 -17.34 -8.95
CA ARG A 415 8.18 -17.60 -10.13
C ARG A 415 9.08 -17.77 -11.36
N ASN A 416 8.87 -18.85 -12.10
CA ASN A 416 9.68 -19.22 -13.28
C ASN A 416 9.30 -18.45 -14.54
N ASP A 417 8.04 -18.02 -14.65
CA ASP A 417 7.48 -17.32 -15.81
C ASP A 417 7.75 -15.81 -15.82
N THR A 418 8.24 -15.26 -14.70
CA THR A 418 8.40 -13.82 -14.52
C THR A 418 9.30 -13.15 -15.55
N VAL A 419 10.46 -13.76 -15.88
CA VAL A 419 11.41 -13.17 -16.84
C VAL A 419 10.75 -13.04 -18.21
N ARG A 420 10.05 -14.10 -18.65
CA ARG A 420 9.27 -14.09 -19.89
C ARG A 420 8.21 -13.00 -19.84
N ARG A 421 7.42 -12.92 -18.76
CA ARG A 421 6.37 -11.90 -18.60
C ARG A 421 6.92 -10.47 -18.60
N VAL A 422 8.07 -10.21 -17.99
CA VAL A 422 8.75 -8.91 -18.07
C VAL A 422 9.10 -8.57 -19.52
N VAL A 423 9.77 -9.49 -20.23
CA VAL A 423 10.16 -9.29 -21.63
C VAL A 423 8.94 -9.10 -22.54
N THR A 424 7.87 -9.85 -22.31
CA THR A 424 6.57 -9.68 -22.96
C THR A 424 6.03 -8.27 -22.70
N GLY A 425 5.98 -7.83 -21.43
CA GLY A 425 5.51 -6.49 -21.05
C GLY A 425 6.35 -5.33 -21.60
N LEU A 426 7.63 -5.57 -21.90
CA LEU A 426 8.53 -4.60 -22.57
C LEU A 426 8.29 -4.50 -24.09
N THR A 427 7.71 -5.52 -24.71
CA THR A 427 7.64 -5.65 -26.19
C THR A 427 6.23 -5.61 -26.76
N GLU A 428 5.21 -5.86 -25.94
CA GLU A 428 3.81 -5.79 -26.34
C GLU A 428 3.33 -4.34 -26.47
N GLU A 429 2.46 -4.11 -27.46
CA GLU A 429 1.81 -2.82 -27.67
C GLU A 429 0.59 -2.73 -26.76
N GLY A 430 0.75 -2.01 -25.66
CA GLY A 430 -0.31 -1.61 -24.75
C GLY A 430 0.26 -0.55 -23.80
N PRO A 431 -0.58 0.16 -23.03
CA PRO A 431 -0.14 1.05 -21.97
C PRO A 431 0.39 0.22 -20.78
N THR A 432 1.35 -0.67 -21.06
CA THR A 432 2.10 -1.34 -20.01
C THR A 432 3.05 -0.32 -19.44
N ASP A 433 3.00 -0.10 -18.13
CA ASP A 433 3.86 0.87 -17.46
C ASP A 433 5.35 0.71 -17.83
N LEU A 434 5.79 -0.52 -18.11
CA LEU A 434 7.17 -0.83 -18.46
C LEU A 434 7.57 -0.38 -19.88
N SER A 435 6.66 -0.40 -20.85
CA SER A 435 6.95 0.07 -22.22
C SER A 435 7.09 1.60 -22.26
N GLU A 436 6.28 2.30 -21.46
CA GLU A 436 6.41 3.75 -21.27
C GLU A 436 7.74 4.11 -20.59
N GLU A 437 8.17 3.37 -19.58
CA GLU A 437 9.47 3.57 -18.94
C GLU A 437 10.66 3.24 -19.86
N LEU A 438 10.48 2.30 -20.80
CA LEU A 438 11.47 2.07 -21.86
C LEU A 438 11.62 3.29 -22.76
N ALA A 439 10.50 3.85 -23.22
CA ALA A 439 10.48 5.04 -24.07
C ALA A 439 11.10 6.26 -23.36
N LYS A 440 10.82 6.48 -22.07
CA LYS A 440 11.44 7.55 -21.27
C LYS A 440 12.97 7.45 -21.19
N GLY A 441 13.52 6.25 -21.40
CA GLY A 441 14.96 6.01 -21.40
C GLY A 441 15.75 6.80 -22.43
N GLU A 442 15.11 7.25 -23.51
CA GLU A 442 15.73 8.11 -24.51
C GLU A 442 16.22 9.42 -23.89
N THR A 443 15.45 10.02 -22.98
CA THR A 443 15.81 11.27 -22.30
C THR A 443 17.03 11.14 -21.39
N ILE A 444 17.32 9.93 -20.90
CA ILE A 444 18.46 9.67 -20.00
C ILE A 444 19.78 9.62 -20.78
N LYS A 445 19.76 9.27 -22.08
CA LYS A 445 20.99 9.27 -22.90
C LYS A 445 21.51 10.68 -23.18
N GLU A 446 20.64 11.68 -23.31
CA GLU A 446 21.06 13.07 -23.45
C GLU A 446 21.74 13.62 -22.19
N CYS A 447 21.50 12.99 -21.02
CA CYS A 447 22.11 13.37 -19.75
C CYS A 447 23.31 12.49 -19.36
N LYS A 448 23.68 11.47 -20.16
CA LYS A 448 24.76 10.52 -19.82
C LYS A 448 26.12 10.85 -20.44
N ASP A 449 26.22 11.88 -21.28
CA ASP A 449 27.51 12.40 -21.74
C ASP A 449 28.25 13.25 -20.67
N SER A 450 27.68 13.36 -19.47
CA SER A 450 28.32 13.89 -18.25
C SER A 450 28.73 12.78 -17.27
N GLY A 451 29.18 11.63 -17.79
CA GLY A 451 29.62 10.43 -17.04
C GLY A 451 30.83 10.58 -16.10
N THR A 452 31.18 11.79 -15.68
CA THR A 452 32.14 12.08 -14.59
C THR A 452 31.49 12.79 -13.39
N ASP A 453 30.16 12.92 -13.35
CA ASP A 453 29.45 13.76 -12.37
C ASP A 453 29.05 13.13 -11.03
N GLU A 454 29.44 11.89 -10.72
CA GLU A 454 29.24 11.36 -9.34
C GLU A 454 30.04 12.15 -8.29
N PHE A 455 31.11 12.85 -8.67
CA PHE A 455 31.85 13.77 -7.80
C PHE A 455 31.46 15.25 -7.98
N SER A 456 30.77 15.59 -9.07
CA SER A 456 30.43 16.98 -9.38
C SER A 456 29.21 17.47 -8.59
N ASN A 457 28.30 16.56 -8.24
CA ASN A 457 27.11 16.86 -7.45
C ASN A 457 27.28 16.59 -5.96
N TRP A 458 28.44 16.93 -5.39
CA TRP A 458 28.68 16.78 -3.94
C TRP A 458 27.72 17.63 -3.09
N GLU A 459 27.17 18.72 -3.62
CA GLU A 459 26.19 19.58 -2.95
C GLU A 459 24.81 18.90 -2.77
N ASN A 460 24.44 18.01 -3.70
CA ASN A 460 23.17 17.27 -3.65
C ASN A 460 23.28 15.95 -2.88
N TRP A 461 24.49 15.58 -2.47
CA TRP A 461 24.69 14.36 -1.70
C TRP A 461 24.16 14.54 -0.28
N GLN A 462 23.23 13.68 0.11
CA GLN A 462 22.75 13.59 1.49
C GLN A 462 23.06 12.20 2.06
N PRO A 463 23.45 12.11 3.35
CA PRO A 463 23.58 10.82 4.00
C PRO A 463 22.22 10.13 4.09
N ASP A 464 22.24 8.81 4.25
CA ASP A 464 21.00 8.04 4.40
C ASP A 464 20.29 8.46 5.71
N PRO A 465 18.95 8.57 5.72
CA PRO A 465 18.18 8.92 6.91
C PRO A 465 18.47 8.00 8.11
N PHE A 466 18.41 8.55 9.32
CA PHE A 466 18.52 7.76 10.55
C PHE A 466 17.31 6.81 10.71
N GLY A 467 17.48 5.68 11.41
CA GLY A 467 16.39 4.75 11.75
C GLY A 467 16.26 3.53 10.83
N ILE A 468 17.14 3.39 9.83
CA ILE A 468 17.22 2.21 8.97
C ILE A 468 18.09 1.17 9.70
N ASP A 469 17.56 -0.03 9.93
CA ASP A 469 18.35 -1.10 10.51
C ASP A 469 19.53 -1.43 9.58
N ALA A 470 20.74 -1.26 10.11
CA ALA A 470 21.98 -1.55 9.38
C ALA A 470 22.02 -3.00 8.88
N SER A 471 21.28 -3.93 9.51
CA SER A 471 21.17 -5.32 9.08
C SER A 471 20.44 -5.47 7.73
N ILE A 472 19.45 -4.62 7.45
CA ILE A 472 18.68 -4.64 6.20
C ILE A 472 19.56 -4.10 5.05
N MET A 473 20.42 -3.13 5.33
CA MET A 473 21.37 -2.58 4.35
C MET A 473 22.53 -3.53 4.00
N GLN A 474 22.88 -4.49 4.85
CA GLN A 474 24.03 -5.37 4.64
C GLN A 474 23.87 -6.27 3.39
N TYR A 475 22.64 -6.53 2.94
CA TYR A 475 22.41 -7.40 1.79
C TYR A 475 22.28 -6.67 0.44
N ASN A 476 22.07 -5.35 0.41
CA ASN A 476 21.82 -4.57 -0.82
C ASN A 476 22.54 -3.21 -0.85
N SER A 477 23.77 -3.14 -0.32
CA SER A 477 24.58 -1.92 -0.15
C SER A 477 25.06 -1.23 -1.44
N SER A 478 24.15 -0.75 -2.29
CA SER A 478 24.51 0.16 -3.38
C SER A 478 23.47 1.25 -3.54
N ARG A 479 23.82 2.49 -3.14
CA ARG A 479 23.08 3.72 -3.49
C ARG A 479 22.71 3.78 -4.98
N LYS A 480 23.48 3.11 -5.84
CA LYS A 480 23.21 2.94 -7.26
C LYS A 480 21.82 2.38 -7.56
N MET A 481 21.27 1.52 -6.69
CA MET A 481 19.91 0.97 -6.86
C MET A 481 18.82 2.01 -6.58
N ARG A 482 19.10 3.01 -5.72
CA ARG A 482 18.09 3.97 -5.26
C ARG A 482 17.76 5.02 -6.33
N SER A 483 18.73 5.37 -7.17
CA SER A 483 18.54 6.19 -8.37
C SER A 483 18.38 5.36 -9.66
N ALA A 484 18.35 4.02 -9.56
CA ALA A 484 18.26 3.16 -10.72
C ALA A 484 16.92 3.38 -11.42
N ASP A 485 16.86 3.27 -12.74
CA ASP A 485 15.59 3.35 -13.42
C ASP A 485 14.69 2.12 -13.09
N ILE A 486 13.37 2.22 -13.29
CA ILE A 486 12.41 1.12 -13.01
C ILE A 486 12.86 -0.17 -13.70
N ILE A 487 13.31 -0.08 -14.96
CA ILE A 487 13.82 -1.24 -15.71
C ILE A 487 15.06 -1.82 -15.04
N SER A 488 15.99 -0.98 -14.59
CA SER A 488 17.17 -1.44 -13.87
C SER A 488 16.78 -2.13 -12.57
N MET A 489 15.80 -1.60 -11.81
CA MET A 489 15.30 -2.25 -10.61
C MET A 489 14.65 -3.62 -10.86
N VAL A 490 13.94 -3.80 -11.98
CA VAL A 490 13.33 -5.08 -12.37
C VAL A 490 14.41 -6.08 -12.82
N VAL A 491 15.41 -5.62 -13.56
CA VAL A 491 16.53 -6.44 -14.03
C VAL A 491 17.42 -6.90 -12.86
N ASP A 492 17.68 -6.00 -11.92
CA ASP A 492 18.49 -6.25 -10.73
C ASP A 492 17.86 -7.31 -9.80
N ILE A 493 16.55 -7.61 -9.94
CA ILE A 493 15.90 -8.71 -9.22
C ILE A 493 16.65 -10.02 -9.52
N TYR A 494 17.00 -10.29 -10.77
CA TYR A 494 17.67 -11.53 -11.15
C TYR A 494 19.20 -11.42 -11.16
N GLY A 495 19.75 -10.21 -11.00
CA GLY A 495 21.19 -9.94 -10.92
C GLY A 495 21.94 -10.03 -12.26
N SER A 496 21.40 -10.77 -13.25
CA SER A 496 21.97 -10.88 -14.59
C SER A 496 21.04 -10.34 -15.67
N LYS A 497 21.60 -9.50 -16.55
CA LYS A 497 20.95 -9.00 -17.78
C LYS A 497 20.79 -10.09 -18.84
N GLU A 498 21.63 -11.13 -18.80
CA GLU A 498 21.70 -12.16 -19.85
C GLU A 498 20.44 -13.03 -19.89
N LEU A 499 19.82 -13.29 -18.72
CA LEU A 499 18.58 -14.06 -18.64
C LEU A 499 17.46 -13.39 -19.44
N PHE A 500 17.32 -12.07 -19.32
CA PHE A 500 16.35 -11.29 -20.07
C PHE A 500 16.62 -11.32 -21.57
N MET A 501 17.90 -11.29 -21.97
CA MET A 501 18.29 -11.31 -23.38
C MET A 501 18.07 -12.68 -24.02
N THR A 502 18.35 -13.76 -23.30
CA THR A 502 18.09 -15.12 -23.76
C THR A 502 16.58 -15.35 -23.93
N GLU A 503 15.76 -14.90 -22.97
CA GLU A 503 14.30 -14.98 -23.11
C GLU A 503 13.78 -14.07 -24.24
N TYR A 504 14.32 -12.85 -24.39
CA TYR A 504 13.97 -11.98 -25.52
C TYR A 504 14.32 -12.59 -26.86
N ARG A 505 15.50 -13.21 -26.99
CA ARG A 505 15.91 -13.95 -28.19
C ARG A 505 14.95 -15.10 -28.49
N ASN A 506 14.54 -15.88 -27.48
CA ASN A 506 13.59 -16.98 -27.63
C ASN A 506 12.21 -16.46 -28.08
N LEU A 507 11.70 -15.43 -27.43
CA LEU A 507 10.39 -14.83 -27.73
C LEU A 507 10.38 -14.16 -29.10
N MET A 508 11.45 -13.43 -29.47
CA MET A 508 11.60 -12.89 -30.82
C MET A 508 11.64 -14.02 -31.83
N ALA A 509 12.37 -15.12 -31.59
CA ALA A 509 12.43 -16.25 -32.51
C ALA A 509 11.03 -16.85 -32.75
N ASP A 510 10.26 -17.08 -31.68
CA ASP A 510 8.89 -17.59 -31.78
C ASP A 510 7.97 -16.63 -32.55
N ARG A 511 8.05 -15.32 -32.29
CA ARG A 511 7.25 -14.30 -33.02
C ARG A 511 7.61 -14.23 -34.51
N LEU A 512 8.90 -14.23 -34.83
CA LEU A 512 9.39 -14.19 -36.21
C LEU A 512 8.98 -15.43 -37.02
N LEU A 513 8.85 -16.60 -36.36
CA LEU A 513 8.39 -17.83 -37.00
C LEU A 513 6.87 -17.91 -37.12
N ALA A 514 6.14 -17.29 -36.18
CA ALA A 514 4.69 -17.29 -36.19
C ALA A 514 4.10 -16.36 -37.27
N GLN A 515 4.70 -15.19 -37.50
CA GLN A 515 4.18 -14.19 -38.42
C GLN A 515 4.78 -14.32 -39.82
N LEU A 516 3.98 -14.81 -40.78
CA LEU A 516 4.33 -14.76 -42.22
C LEU A 516 4.42 -13.30 -42.71
N ASP A 517 3.51 -12.45 -42.23
CA ASP A 517 3.47 -11.01 -42.50
C ASP A 517 4.28 -10.22 -41.46
N PHE A 518 5.61 -10.36 -41.55
CA PHE A 518 6.53 -9.71 -40.64
C PHE A 518 6.51 -8.18 -40.79
N ASN A 519 6.04 -7.47 -39.74
CA ASN A 519 6.24 -6.03 -39.55
C ASN A 519 7.60 -5.79 -38.87
N SER A 520 8.61 -5.47 -39.68
CA SER A 520 9.97 -5.21 -39.21
C SER A 520 10.09 -3.99 -38.31
N GLU A 521 9.25 -2.97 -38.49
CA GLU A 521 9.43 -1.68 -37.84
C GLU A 521 9.25 -1.77 -36.32
N LYS A 522 8.27 -2.58 -35.88
CA LYS A 522 7.97 -2.77 -34.45
C LYS A 522 9.12 -3.46 -33.73
N GLU A 523 9.60 -4.58 -34.27
CA GLU A 523 10.70 -5.33 -33.65
C GLU A 523 12.03 -4.56 -33.70
N ILE A 524 12.27 -3.79 -34.78
CA ILE A 524 13.43 -2.88 -34.86
C ILE A 524 13.36 -1.81 -33.76
N ARG A 525 12.22 -1.15 -33.57
CA ARG A 525 12.03 -0.13 -32.52
C ARG A 525 12.26 -0.71 -31.12
N ASN A 526 11.67 -1.87 -30.83
CA ASN A 526 11.86 -2.56 -29.55
C ASN A 526 13.35 -2.88 -29.30
N LEU A 527 14.04 -3.36 -30.33
CA LEU A 527 15.47 -3.67 -30.27
C LEU A 527 16.32 -2.41 -30.05
N GLU A 528 15.99 -1.28 -30.68
CA GLU A 528 16.68 0.00 -30.46
C GLU A 528 16.52 0.50 -29.02
N LEU A 529 15.30 0.44 -28.46
CA LEU A 529 15.03 0.79 -27.07
C LEU A 529 15.80 -0.10 -26.09
N LEU A 530 15.87 -1.40 -26.36
CA LEU A 530 16.65 -2.34 -25.55
C LEU A 530 18.16 -2.09 -25.67
N LYS A 531 18.67 -1.77 -26.87
CA LYS A 531 20.08 -1.38 -27.08
C LYS A 531 20.47 -0.16 -26.25
N ILE A 532 19.57 0.81 -26.10
CA ILE A 532 19.79 2.01 -25.27
C ILE A 532 20.09 1.64 -23.81
N ARG A 533 19.41 0.62 -23.25
CA ARG A 533 19.46 0.27 -21.83
C ARG A 533 20.51 -0.78 -21.49
N PHE A 534 20.63 -1.82 -22.33
CA PHE A 534 21.44 -2.99 -22.03
C PHE A 534 22.77 -3.02 -22.78
N GLY A 535 22.91 -2.22 -23.84
CA GLY A 535 24.07 -2.21 -24.73
C GLY A 535 23.90 -3.15 -25.93
N GLU A 536 24.80 -3.01 -26.90
CA GLU A 536 24.69 -3.66 -28.21
C GLU A 536 25.20 -5.11 -28.23
N SER A 537 26.21 -5.45 -27.43
CA SER A 537 26.90 -6.75 -27.49
C SER A 537 25.98 -7.95 -27.24
N LEU A 538 25.05 -7.82 -26.29
CA LEU A 538 24.10 -8.88 -25.94
C LEU A 538 22.96 -9.03 -26.95
N LEU A 539 22.65 -7.96 -27.69
CA LEU A 539 21.52 -7.90 -28.63
C LEU A 539 21.93 -8.14 -30.08
N HIS A 540 23.22 -8.35 -30.34
CA HIS A 540 23.74 -8.60 -31.68
C HIS A 540 23.08 -9.81 -32.36
N SER A 541 22.77 -10.87 -31.59
CA SER A 541 22.07 -12.05 -32.10
C SER A 541 20.69 -11.72 -32.67
N CYS A 542 19.90 -10.92 -31.95
CA CYS A 542 18.57 -10.50 -32.35
C CYS A 542 18.61 -9.61 -33.61
N GLU A 543 19.62 -8.74 -33.73
CA GLU A 543 19.83 -7.93 -34.93
C GLU A 543 20.12 -8.79 -36.17
N VAL A 544 20.95 -9.84 -36.02
CA VAL A 544 21.19 -10.80 -37.10
C VAL A 544 19.93 -11.58 -37.43
N MET A 545 19.10 -11.96 -36.45
CA MET A 545 17.82 -12.62 -36.71
C MET A 545 16.86 -11.76 -37.55
N LEU A 546 16.73 -10.47 -37.24
CA LEU A 546 15.92 -9.54 -38.05
C LEU A 546 16.47 -9.41 -39.48
N LYS A 547 17.80 -9.33 -39.61
CA LYS A 547 18.46 -9.30 -40.91
C LYS A 547 18.20 -10.58 -41.70
N ASP A 548 18.27 -11.75 -41.06
CA ASP A 548 17.99 -13.04 -41.70
C ASP A 548 16.58 -13.07 -42.29
N VAL A 549 15.57 -12.55 -41.59
CA VAL A 549 14.19 -12.47 -42.11
C VAL A 549 14.12 -11.58 -43.36
N THR A 550 14.76 -10.41 -43.33
CA THR A 550 14.79 -9.49 -44.49
C THR A 550 15.55 -10.07 -45.69
N ASP A 551 16.70 -10.70 -45.44
CA ASP A 551 17.50 -11.36 -46.47
C ASP A 551 16.76 -12.58 -47.03
N SER A 552 16.05 -13.33 -46.19
CA SER A 552 15.21 -14.47 -46.61
C SER A 552 14.08 -14.03 -47.55
N LYS A 553 13.36 -12.94 -47.24
CA LYS A 553 12.32 -12.40 -48.13
C LYS A 553 12.91 -12.05 -49.50
N ARG A 554 14.11 -11.47 -49.55
CA ARG A 554 14.81 -11.15 -50.79
C ARG A 554 15.24 -12.39 -51.58
N ILE A 555 15.75 -13.40 -50.89
CA ILE A 555 16.16 -14.68 -51.50
C ILE A 555 14.94 -15.41 -52.06
N ASN A 556 13.86 -15.48 -51.28
CA ASN A 556 12.64 -16.15 -51.68
C ASN A 556 12.03 -15.47 -52.93
N ALA A 557 11.93 -14.13 -52.93
CA ALA A 557 11.47 -13.37 -54.11
C ALA A 557 12.32 -13.63 -55.36
N HIS A 558 13.64 -13.76 -55.21
CA HIS A 558 14.53 -14.08 -56.34
C HIS A 558 14.32 -15.50 -56.86
N ILE A 559 14.23 -16.48 -55.97
CA ILE A 559 14.02 -17.89 -56.33
C ILE A 559 12.64 -18.10 -56.98
N HIS A 560 11.62 -17.34 -56.59
CA HIS A 560 10.31 -17.37 -57.25
C HIS A 560 10.29 -16.60 -58.59
N SER A 561 11.17 -15.61 -58.78
CA SER A 561 11.30 -14.89 -60.05
C SER A 561 12.04 -15.66 -61.15
N ASP A 562 12.78 -16.70 -60.76
CA ASP A 562 13.55 -17.52 -61.70
C ASP A 562 12.59 -18.43 -62.47
N GLY A 563 12.42 -18.15 -63.77
CA GLY A 563 11.35 -18.68 -64.62
C GLY A 563 11.34 -20.21 -64.80
N ASP A 564 12.40 -20.90 -64.37
CA ASP A 564 12.49 -22.36 -64.41
C ASP A 564 11.52 -23.08 -63.46
N ARG A 565 10.91 -22.39 -62.49
CA ARG A 565 9.91 -22.99 -61.57
C ARG A 565 8.48 -22.97 -62.11
N THR A 566 8.18 -22.07 -63.04
CA THR A 566 6.80 -21.72 -63.41
C THR A 566 6.03 -22.82 -64.16
N GLU A 567 6.71 -23.81 -64.75
CA GLU A 567 6.01 -24.79 -65.61
C GLU A 567 5.56 -26.08 -64.89
N ASN A 568 6.01 -26.38 -63.66
CA ASN A 568 5.69 -27.65 -62.97
C ASN A 568 5.64 -27.54 -61.42
N GLN A 569 5.16 -26.43 -60.86
CA GLN A 569 5.06 -26.25 -59.41
C GLN A 569 3.74 -26.84 -58.88
N LEU A 570 3.83 -27.90 -58.06
CA LEU A 570 2.66 -28.55 -57.44
C LEU A 570 2.14 -27.78 -56.22
N PHE A 571 3.04 -27.10 -55.49
CA PHE A 571 2.73 -26.38 -54.24
C PHE A 571 3.45 -25.04 -54.20
N ASP A 572 2.79 -24.00 -53.67
CA ASP A 572 3.48 -22.74 -53.37
C ASP A 572 4.34 -22.90 -52.09
N ILE A 573 5.64 -22.58 -52.19
CA ILE A 573 6.59 -22.80 -51.10
C ILE A 573 7.35 -21.51 -50.83
N SER A 574 7.03 -20.92 -49.69
CA SER A 574 7.81 -19.85 -49.09
C SER A 574 8.72 -20.41 -48.01
N SER A 575 10.02 -20.16 -48.09
CA SER A 575 10.97 -20.60 -47.05
C SER A 575 11.52 -19.42 -46.26
N LEU A 576 11.67 -19.63 -44.94
CA LEU A 576 12.40 -18.74 -44.06
C LEU A 576 13.82 -19.29 -43.82
N ILE A 577 14.82 -18.65 -44.41
CA ILE A 577 16.22 -19.03 -44.33
C ILE A 577 16.85 -18.28 -43.16
N VAL A 578 17.28 -19.05 -42.14
CA VAL A 578 17.79 -18.51 -40.87
C VAL A 578 19.22 -18.97 -40.60
N SER A 579 19.99 -18.16 -39.85
CA SER A 579 21.35 -18.50 -39.45
C SER A 579 21.38 -19.41 -38.20
N ALA A 580 22.01 -20.58 -38.31
CA ALA A 580 21.98 -21.58 -37.24
C ALA A 580 22.65 -21.14 -35.91
N GLN A 581 23.57 -20.17 -35.95
CA GLN A 581 24.38 -19.78 -34.79
C GLN A 581 23.74 -18.67 -33.93
N PHE A 582 22.89 -17.84 -34.54
CA PHE A 582 22.30 -16.67 -33.87
C PHE A 582 20.88 -16.92 -33.38
N TRP A 583 20.17 -17.87 -34.00
CA TRP A 583 18.88 -18.33 -33.54
C TRP A 583 19.04 -19.30 -32.36
N PRO A 584 18.08 -19.35 -31.41
CA PRO A 584 18.08 -20.36 -30.37
C PRO A 584 18.01 -21.77 -30.95
N SER A 585 18.37 -22.78 -30.16
CA SER A 585 18.31 -24.16 -30.65
C SER A 585 16.84 -24.58 -30.86
N PHE A 586 16.55 -25.04 -32.07
CA PHE A 586 15.23 -25.56 -32.43
C PHE A 586 15.00 -26.95 -31.83
N ASN A 587 13.73 -27.30 -31.59
CA ASN A 587 13.36 -28.66 -31.22
C ASN A 587 13.84 -29.69 -32.25
N LYS A 588 14.40 -30.81 -31.75
CA LYS A 588 15.00 -31.88 -32.58
C LYS A 588 13.99 -32.91 -33.06
N GLU A 589 12.78 -32.48 -33.37
CA GLU A 589 11.76 -33.39 -33.91
C GLU A 589 12.03 -33.68 -35.38
N SER A 590 11.84 -34.93 -35.78
CA SER A 590 11.97 -35.38 -37.17
C SER A 590 10.61 -35.76 -37.72
N LEU A 591 10.26 -35.20 -38.87
CA LEU A 591 9.06 -35.53 -39.62
C LEU A 591 9.45 -36.04 -41.01
N GLN A 592 8.98 -37.23 -41.37
CA GLN A 592 9.09 -37.73 -42.74
C GLN A 592 7.99 -37.10 -43.59
N LEU A 593 8.38 -36.35 -44.61
CA LEU A 593 7.46 -35.68 -45.52
C LEU A 593 6.98 -36.64 -46.63
N PRO A 594 5.78 -36.42 -47.20
CA PRO A 594 5.35 -37.03 -48.45
C PRO A 594 6.35 -36.78 -49.60
N GLU A 595 6.46 -37.74 -50.51
CA GLU A 595 7.44 -37.71 -51.61
C GLU A 595 7.28 -36.47 -52.51
N GLU A 596 6.04 -36.02 -52.71
CA GLU A 596 5.72 -34.85 -53.53
C GLU A 596 6.29 -33.55 -52.93
N ILE A 597 6.12 -33.37 -51.62
CA ILE A 597 6.64 -32.20 -50.88
C ILE A 597 8.17 -32.28 -50.79
N GLU A 598 8.72 -33.48 -50.54
CA GLU A 598 10.17 -33.68 -50.49
C GLU A 598 10.85 -33.35 -51.84
N ASN A 599 10.20 -33.67 -52.96
CA ASN A 599 10.68 -33.33 -54.30
C ASN A 599 10.71 -31.81 -54.53
N GLU A 600 9.68 -31.09 -54.08
CA GLU A 600 9.67 -29.63 -54.16
C GLU A 600 10.74 -28.99 -53.25
N PHE A 601 10.97 -29.55 -52.06
CA PHE A 601 12.07 -29.10 -51.18
C PHE A 601 13.43 -29.30 -51.84
N LYS A 602 13.64 -30.43 -52.54
CA LYS A 602 14.84 -30.68 -53.34
C LYS A 602 15.00 -29.69 -54.49
N LYS A 603 13.92 -29.34 -55.21
CA LYS A 603 13.94 -28.30 -56.25
C LYS A 603 14.33 -26.93 -55.67
N TYR A 604 13.72 -26.55 -54.55
CA TYR A 604 14.05 -25.30 -53.85
C TYR A 604 15.53 -25.27 -53.41
N THR A 605 16.03 -26.39 -52.90
CA THR A 605 17.40 -26.51 -52.40
C THR A 605 18.43 -26.35 -53.53
N LYS A 606 18.16 -26.94 -54.71
CA LYS A 606 18.99 -26.74 -55.91
C LYS A 606 19.01 -25.29 -56.38
N ALA A 607 17.84 -24.63 -56.40
CA ALA A 607 17.75 -23.20 -56.75
C ALA A 607 18.55 -22.32 -55.77
N TYR A 608 18.50 -22.64 -54.48
CA TYR A 608 19.29 -21.94 -53.46
C TYR A 608 20.80 -22.19 -53.61
N GLU A 609 21.23 -23.42 -53.86
CA GLU A 609 22.65 -23.77 -54.11
C GLU A 609 23.20 -23.04 -55.34
N ALA A 610 22.39 -22.88 -56.39
CA ALA A 610 22.76 -22.11 -57.58
C ALA A 610 22.92 -20.61 -57.28
N TYR A 611 22.03 -20.04 -56.44
CA TYR A 611 22.09 -18.64 -56.05
C TYR A 611 23.21 -18.33 -55.03
N LYS A 612 23.41 -19.21 -54.04
CA LYS A 612 24.42 -19.09 -52.97
C LYS A 612 25.37 -20.28 -53.02
N GLY A 613 26.42 -20.15 -53.84
CA GLY A 613 27.46 -21.18 -53.96
C GLY A 613 28.07 -21.60 -52.61
N ASN A 614 28.43 -22.89 -52.51
CA ASN A 614 29.02 -23.55 -51.34
C ASN A 614 28.14 -23.56 -50.07
N ARG A 615 26.81 -23.41 -50.21
CA ARG A 615 25.87 -23.51 -49.09
C ARG A 615 24.71 -24.42 -49.48
N THR A 616 24.33 -25.31 -48.58
CA THR A 616 23.17 -26.20 -48.72
C THR A 616 22.15 -25.89 -47.63
N LEU A 617 20.89 -26.27 -47.84
CA LEU A 617 19.82 -26.04 -46.87
C LEU A 617 19.62 -27.27 -45.98
N ASN A 618 19.46 -27.02 -44.68
CA ASN A 618 19.00 -28.03 -43.72
C ASN A 618 17.56 -27.67 -43.31
N TRP A 619 16.59 -28.46 -43.78
CA TRP A 619 15.17 -28.19 -43.55
C TRP A 619 14.75 -28.56 -42.13
N ARG A 620 14.12 -27.61 -41.44
CA ARG A 620 13.40 -27.85 -40.17
C ARG A 620 11.93 -28.08 -40.50
N THR A 621 11.55 -29.34 -40.68
CA THR A 621 10.26 -29.71 -41.25
C THR A 621 9.08 -29.51 -40.29
N VAL A 622 9.32 -29.40 -38.99
CA VAL A 622 8.26 -29.27 -37.96
C VAL A 622 7.85 -27.82 -37.70
N THR A 623 8.78 -26.87 -37.81
CA THR A 623 8.59 -25.46 -37.41
C THR A 623 7.99 -24.58 -38.51
N GLY A 624 7.36 -25.18 -39.52
CA GLY A 624 6.69 -24.47 -40.61
C GLY A 624 5.23 -24.15 -40.30
N ARG A 625 4.58 -23.48 -41.25
CA ARG A 625 3.12 -23.36 -41.34
C ARG A 625 2.70 -23.81 -42.74
N VAL A 626 1.59 -24.53 -42.81
CA VAL A 626 1.05 -25.05 -44.08
C VAL A 626 -0.40 -24.59 -44.17
N ASN A 627 -0.72 -23.90 -45.27
CA ASN A 627 -2.10 -23.61 -45.63
C ASN A 627 -2.63 -24.83 -46.37
N ILE A 628 -3.65 -25.47 -45.80
CA ILE A 628 -4.29 -26.64 -46.39
C ILE A 628 -5.75 -26.35 -46.69
N GLU A 629 -6.21 -26.85 -47.82
CA GLU A 629 -7.61 -26.87 -48.23
C GLU A 629 -8.06 -28.34 -48.17
N ILE A 630 -9.01 -28.63 -47.29
CA ILE A 630 -9.52 -29.98 -47.05
C ILE A 630 -10.90 -30.08 -47.68
N GLU A 631 -11.03 -30.92 -48.72
CA GLU A 631 -12.31 -31.25 -49.35
C GLU A 631 -12.82 -32.62 -48.83
N ILE A 632 -13.90 -32.63 -48.04
CA ILE A 632 -14.53 -33.86 -47.53
C ILE A 632 -16.03 -33.82 -47.84
N GLY A 633 -16.45 -34.66 -48.79
CA GLY A 633 -17.85 -34.68 -49.25
C GLY A 633 -18.24 -33.36 -49.91
N ASP A 634 -19.19 -32.65 -49.31
CA ASP A 634 -19.67 -31.33 -49.77
C ASP A 634 -18.98 -30.16 -49.04
N ARG A 635 -17.96 -30.42 -48.20
CA ARG A 635 -17.28 -29.40 -47.38
C ARG A 635 -15.89 -29.08 -47.91
N THR A 636 -15.57 -27.80 -47.97
CA THR A 636 -14.23 -27.26 -48.22
C THR A 636 -13.81 -26.44 -46.99
N MET A 637 -12.73 -26.85 -46.31
CA MET A 637 -12.19 -26.14 -45.16
C MET A 637 -10.77 -25.65 -45.45
N GLU A 638 -10.57 -24.34 -45.44
CA GLU A 638 -9.24 -23.73 -45.48
C GLU A 638 -8.73 -23.50 -44.06
N MET A 639 -7.53 -23.97 -43.75
CA MET A 639 -6.91 -23.75 -42.43
C MET A 639 -5.39 -23.66 -42.51
N VAL A 640 -4.81 -22.93 -41.57
CA VAL A 640 -3.35 -22.81 -41.41
C VAL A 640 -2.94 -23.72 -40.26
N VAL A 641 -2.19 -24.78 -40.55
CA VAL A 641 -1.81 -25.79 -39.55
C VAL A 641 -0.30 -26.02 -39.52
N SER A 642 0.18 -26.69 -38.46
CA SER A 642 1.55 -27.17 -38.40
C SER A 642 1.80 -28.27 -39.45
N PRO A 643 3.04 -28.41 -39.98
CA PRO A 643 3.40 -29.46 -40.92
C PRO A 643 3.09 -30.87 -40.42
N ILE A 644 3.22 -31.12 -39.11
CA ILE A 644 2.86 -32.43 -38.52
C ILE A 644 1.36 -32.70 -38.73
N LEU A 645 0.49 -31.73 -38.43
CA LEU A 645 -0.95 -31.88 -38.61
C LEU A 645 -1.32 -32.07 -40.09
N ALA A 646 -0.68 -31.32 -41.00
CA ALA A 646 -0.86 -31.46 -42.45
C ALA A 646 -0.44 -32.85 -42.96
N VAL A 647 0.70 -33.37 -42.52
CA VAL A 647 1.18 -34.71 -42.93
C VAL A 647 0.26 -35.81 -42.39
N ILE A 648 -0.28 -35.66 -41.17
CA ILE A 648 -1.25 -36.62 -40.61
C ILE A 648 -2.46 -36.71 -41.54
N ILE A 649 -3.12 -35.57 -41.84
CA ILE A 649 -4.34 -35.58 -42.66
C ILE A 649 -4.07 -36.01 -44.11
N TYR A 650 -2.87 -35.69 -44.65
CA TYR A 650 -2.44 -36.17 -45.97
C TYR A 650 -2.41 -37.71 -46.06
N HIS A 651 -1.94 -38.40 -45.01
CA HIS A 651 -1.96 -39.86 -45.01
C HIS A 651 -3.39 -40.44 -44.95
N PHE A 652 -4.34 -39.75 -44.33
CA PHE A 652 -5.75 -40.15 -44.35
C PHE A 652 -6.39 -40.06 -45.74
N GLN A 653 -5.83 -39.26 -46.66
CA GLN A 653 -6.26 -39.24 -48.07
C GLN A 653 -5.97 -40.58 -48.78
N THR A 654 -4.91 -41.30 -48.39
CA THR A 654 -4.53 -42.58 -49.01
C THR A 654 -5.22 -43.79 -48.39
N LYS A 655 -5.54 -43.71 -47.09
CA LYS A 655 -6.13 -44.81 -46.32
C LYS A 655 -7.01 -44.25 -45.21
N ASN A 656 -8.26 -44.67 -45.16
CA ASN A 656 -9.27 -44.12 -44.25
C ASN A 656 -9.07 -44.53 -42.78
N GLU A 657 -8.34 -45.62 -42.50
CA GLU A 657 -8.12 -46.15 -41.15
C GLU A 657 -6.63 -46.37 -40.85
N TRP A 658 -6.15 -45.78 -39.75
CA TRP A 658 -4.76 -45.86 -39.31
C TRP A 658 -4.66 -46.31 -37.85
N THR A 659 -3.72 -47.23 -37.57
CA THR A 659 -3.30 -47.47 -36.18
C THR A 659 -2.26 -46.42 -35.79
N ILE A 660 -2.21 -46.08 -34.50
CA ILE A 660 -1.24 -45.10 -33.99
C ILE A 660 0.21 -45.54 -34.19
N GLU A 661 0.47 -46.86 -34.14
CA GLU A 661 1.79 -47.44 -34.36
C GLU A 661 2.21 -47.36 -35.83
N ASP A 662 1.30 -47.67 -36.76
CA ASP A 662 1.55 -47.53 -38.19
C ASP A 662 1.83 -46.07 -38.55
N LEU A 663 0.99 -45.15 -38.07
CA LEU A 663 1.14 -43.73 -38.38
C LEU A 663 2.38 -43.13 -37.72
N SER A 664 2.76 -43.59 -36.52
CA SER A 664 4.03 -43.26 -35.87
C SER A 664 5.23 -43.78 -36.68
N SER A 665 5.15 -44.98 -37.24
CA SER A 665 6.23 -45.55 -38.05
C SER A 665 6.47 -44.81 -39.37
N ILE A 666 5.39 -44.34 -40.00
CA ILE A 666 5.43 -43.62 -41.28
C ILE A 666 5.91 -42.19 -41.07
N THR A 667 5.31 -41.47 -40.13
CA THR A 667 5.64 -40.06 -39.87
C THR A 667 6.96 -39.89 -39.11
N LYS A 668 7.45 -40.97 -38.46
CA LYS A 668 8.59 -40.99 -37.52
C LYS A 668 8.40 -40.10 -36.29
N VAL A 669 7.15 -39.80 -35.94
CA VAL A 669 6.78 -39.04 -34.74
C VAL A 669 6.44 -40.02 -33.60
N PRO A 670 6.92 -39.79 -32.36
CA PRO A 670 6.56 -40.63 -31.22
C PRO A 670 5.05 -40.73 -31.01
N ALA A 671 4.54 -41.94 -30.72
CA ALA A 671 3.10 -42.19 -30.56
C ALA A 671 2.42 -41.28 -29.50
N SER A 672 3.15 -40.87 -28.45
CA SER A 672 2.65 -39.95 -27.42
C SER A 672 2.42 -38.53 -27.93
N ALA A 673 3.35 -38.00 -28.73
CA ALA A 673 3.20 -36.70 -29.38
C ALA A 673 2.10 -36.77 -30.45
N LEU A 674 2.08 -37.85 -31.23
CA LEU A 674 1.10 -38.05 -32.27
C LEU A 674 -0.34 -38.12 -31.74
N ARG A 675 -0.58 -38.76 -30.59
CA ARG A 675 -1.90 -38.79 -29.94
C ARG A 675 -2.41 -37.39 -29.58
N ARG A 676 -1.53 -36.53 -29.05
CA ARG A 676 -1.84 -35.12 -28.74
C ARG A 676 -2.13 -34.29 -30.00
N ARG A 677 -1.51 -34.61 -31.14
CA ARG A 677 -1.79 -33.93 -32.41
C ARG A 677 -3.08 -34.46 -33.06
N LEU A 678 -3.42 -35.74 -32.88
CA LEU A 678 -4.68 -36.30 -33.38
C LEU A 678 -5.91 -35.75 -32.67
N SER A 679 -5.81 -35.36 -31.39
CA SER A 679 -6.95 -34.75 -30.68
C SER A 679 -7.40 -33.42 -31.29
N PHE A 680 -6.51 -32.68 -31.94
CA PHE A 680 -6.88 -31.49 -32.72
C PHE A 680 -7.90 -31.85 -33.82
N TRP A 681 -7.61 -32.87 -34.62
CA TRP A 681 -8.49 -33.34 -35.68
C TRP A 681 -9.77 -34.01 -35.17
N GLN A 682 -9.73 -34.61 -33.98
CA GLN A 682 -10.92 -35.12 -33.30
C GLN A 682 -11.85 -33.99 -32.85
N ASN A 683 -11.31 -32.89 -32.32
CA ASN A 683 -12.07 -31.72 -31.90
C ASN A 683 -12.72 -31.02 -33.09
N HIS A 684 -12.04 -30.97 -34.24
CA HIS A 684 -12.61 -30.51 -35.52
C HIS A 684 -13.60 -31.49 -36.16
N GLY A 685 -13.78 -32.69 -35.60
CA GLY A 685 -14.73 -33.68 -36.09
C GLY A 685 -14.33 -34.41 -37.37
N LEU A 686 -13.07 -34.30 -37.81
CA LEU A 686 -12.57 -34.94 -39.03
C LEU A 686 -12.12 -36.38 -38.78
N ILE A 687 -11.57 -36.67 -37.59
CA ILE A 687 -11.06 -37.98 -37.21
C ILE A 687 -11.80 -38.49 -35.97
N SER A 688 -12.12 -39.77 -35.91
CA SER A 688 -12.69 -40.43 -34.71
C SER A 688 -11.91 -41.67 -34.33
N GLU A 689 -11.79 -41.92 -33.02
CA GLU A 689 -11.18 -43.13 -32.47
C GLU A 689 -12.26 -44.21 -32.31
N THR A 690 -12.32 -45.16 -33.24
CA THR A 690 -13.32 -46.25 -33.23
C THR A 690 -12.98 -47.28 -32.15
N THR A 691 -11.69 -47.59 -32.01
CA THR A 691 -11.15 -48.43 -30.93
C THR A 691 -9.85 -47.80 -30.42
N PRO A 692 -9.45 -48.05 -29.17
CA PRO A 692 -8.25 -47.45 -28.60
C PRO A 692 -7.02 -47.68 -29.49
N GLY A 693 -6.49 -46.61 -30.07
CA GLY A 693 -5.34 -46.64 -30.98
C GLY A 693 -5.64 -46.83 -32.48
N ILE A 694 -6.92 -46.91 -32.88
CA ILE A 694 -7.34 -46.94 -34.30
C ILE A 694 -8.19 -45.71 -34.60
N PHE A 695 -7.69 -44.88 -35.52
CA PHE A 695 -8.29 -43.63 -35.94
C PHE A 695 -8.87 -43.78 -37.34
N THR A 696 -10.08 -43.28 -37.54
CA THR A 696 -10.84 -43.37 -38.80
C THR A 696 -11.31 -42.00 -39.24
N LEU A 697 -11.27 -41.73 -40.55
CA LEU A 697 -11.77 -40.50 -41.15
C LEU A 697 -13.31 -40.50 -41.18
N LEU A 698 -13.94 -39.43 -40.71
CA LEU A 698 -15.40 -39.28 -40.74
C LEU A 698 -15.84 -38.47 -41.96
N GLU A 699 -16.56 -39.10 -42.90
CA GLU A 699 -17.15 -38.42 -44.07
C GLU A 699 -18.51 -37.76 -43.77
N LYS A 700 -19.19 -38.15 -42.69
CA LYS A 700 -20.52 -37.65 -42.31
C LYS A 700 -20.49 -36.99 -40.94
N GLU A 701 -21.09 -35.80 -40.88
CA GLU A 701 -21.18 -35.00 -39.68
C GLU A 701 -21.83 -35.77 -38.53
N SER A 702 -21.13 -35.85 -37.41
CA SER A 702 -21.74 -36.16 -36.12
C SER A 702 -22.31 -34.85 -35.57
N GLU A 703 -23.49 -34.87 -34.94
CA GLU A 703 -24.24 -33.71 -34.40
C GLU A 703 -23.51 -32.85 -33.32
N LYS A 704 -22.17 -32.91 -33.23
CA LYS A 704 -21.34 -32.24 -32.21
C LYS A 704 -20.54 -31.03 -32.73
N SER A 705 -20.73 -30.58 -33.96
CA SER A 705 -20.12 -29.36 -34.52
C SER A 705 -20.76 -28.08 -33.96
N GLN A 706 -20.65 -27.83 -32.65
CA GLN A 706 -20.95 -26.52 -32.04
C GLN A 706 -19.70 -25.63 -31.87
N TYR A 707 -18.59 -25.96 -32.54
CA TYR A 707 -17.32 -25.23 -32.43
C TYR A 707 -16.91 -24.51 -33.73
N GLU A 708 -17.87 -24.14 -34.59
CA GLU A 708 -17.57 -23.36 -35.81
C GLU A 708 -17.11 -21.91 -35.51
N ASP A 709 -17.19 -21.46 -34.26
CA ASP A 709 -16.79 -20.09 -33.84
C ASP A 709 -15.53 -20.06 -32.96
N MET A 710 -14.79 -21.17 -32.84
CA MET A 710 -13.53 -21.17 -32.11
C MET A 710 -12.44 -20.56 -32.99
N SER A 711 -12.30 -19.23 -32.89
CA SER A 711 -11.21 -18.45 -33.47
C SER A 711 -9.87 -19.17 -33.28
N LEU A 712 -9.19 -19.44 -34.40
CA LEU A 712 -7.83 -20.02 -34.52
C LEU A 712 -6.77 -19.35 -33.63
N ALA A 713 -7.09 -18.22 -33.01
CA ALA A 713 -6.20 -17.47 -32.13
C ALA A 713 -6.26 -17.88 -30.64
N GLU A 714 -7.37 -18.46 -30.15
CA GLU A 714 -7.56 -18.63 -28.69
C GLU A 714 -7.28 -20.04 -28.17
N ALA A 715 -7.36 -21.08 -29.03
CA ALA A 715 -7.06 -22.46 -28.62
C ALA A 715 -5.58 -22.85 -28.82
N ASP A 716 -4.83 -22.09 -29.61
CA ASP A 716 -3.46 -22.44 -30.03
C ASP A 716 -2.35 -21.81 -29.15
N GLU A 717 -2.60 -20.69 -28.46
CA GLU A 717 -1.52 -19.97 -27.75
C GLU A 717 -1.02 -20.65 -26.47
N GLU A 718 -1.86 -21.41 -25.76
CA GLU A 718 -1.45 -22.06 -24.50
C GLU A 718 -0.81 -23.45 -24.69
N ASP A 719 -1.06 -24.12 -25.82
CA ASP A 719 -0.58 -25.48 -26.12
C ASP A 719 0.45 -25.58 -27.27
N LEU A 720 0.81 -24.45 -27.90
CA LEU A 720 1.94 -24.38 -28.82
C LEU A 720 3.27 -24.56 -28.06
N GLU A 721 3.72 -25.82 -27.95
CA GLU A 721 5.11 -26.15 -27.65
C GLU A 721 6.01 -25.21 -28.50
N SER A 722 6.72 -24.29 -27.83
CA SER A 722 7.62 -23.32 -28.46
C SER A 722 8.49 -24.03 -29.50
N ALA A 723 8.70 -23.40 -30.66
CA ALA A 723 9.56 -23.96 -31.71
C ALA A 723 11.01 -24.12 -31.24
N MET A 724 11.37 -23.37 -30.18
CA MET A 724 12.65 -23.40 -29.51
C MET A 724 12.70 -24.49 -28.44
N ALA A 725 13.87 -25.09 -28.29
CA ALA A 725 14.17 -25.97 -27.17
C ALA A 725 14.00 -25.22 -25.85
N SER A 726 13.56 -25.94 -24.80
CA SER A 726 13.38 -25.32 -23.49
C SER A 726 14.69 -24.72 -22.98
N ALA A 727 14.62 -23.65 -22.17
CA ALA A 727 15.84 -23.05 -21.59
C ALA A 727 16.69 -24.06 -20.80
N SER A 728 16.05 -25.09 -20.22
CA SER A 728 16.73 -26.21 -19.56
C SER A 728 17.51 -27.07 -20.56
N ASP A 729 16.92 -27.39 -21.70
CA ASP A 729 17.58 -28.20 -22.74
C ASP A 729 18.71 -27.42 -23.41
N GLN A 730 18.50 -26.13 -23.71
CA GLN A 730 19.55 -25.23 -24.21
C GLN A 730 20.75 -25.20 -23.26
N ARG A 731 20.50 -24.98 -21.96
CA ARG A 731 21.55 -25.01 -20.94
C ARG A 731 22.20 -26.37 -20.80
N GLU A 732 21.46 -27.46 -20.94
CA GLU A 732 22.03 -28.80 -20.89
C GLU A 732 22.98 -29.05 -22.06
N GLU A 733 22.65 -28.60 -23.27
CA GLU A 733 23.54 -28.68 -24.42
C GLU A 733 24.82 -27.86 -24.21
N GLU A 734 24.69 -26.62 -23.70
CA GLU A 734 25.82 -25.77 -23.33
C GLU A 734 26.69 -26.44 -22.26
N LEU A 735 26.08 -27.00 -21.20
CA LEU A 735 26.78 -27.71 -20.13
C LEU A 735 27.45 -28.99 -20.62
N GLN A 736 26.88 -29.66 -21.61
CA GLN A 736 27.44 -30.86 -22.21
C GLN A 736 28.72 -30.54 -23.01
N VAL A 737 28.87 -29.32 -23.54
CA VAL A 737 30.16 -28.87 -24.11
C VAL A 737 31.22 -28.86 -23.01
N PHE A 738 30.92 -28.30 -21.83
CA PHE A 738 31.84 -28.30 -20.68
C PHE A 738 32.14 -29.71 -20.15
N TRP A 739 31.22 -30.67 -20.30
CA TRP A 739 31.47 -32.06 -19.92
C TRP A 739 32.70 -32.63 -20.63
N SER A 740 32.90 -32.32 -21.91
CA SER A 740 34.08 -32.77 -22.66
C SER A 740 35.39 -32.22 -22.05
N TYR A 741 35.38 -30.94 -21.64
CA TYR A 741 36.50 -30.31 -20.94
C TYR A 741 36.73 -30.92 -19.56
N ILE A 742 35.67 -31.15 -18.77
CA ILE A 742 35.77 -31.75 -17.43
C ILE A 742 36.34 -33.17 -17.52
N VAL A 743 35.88 -33.98 -18.47
CA VAL A 743 36.42 -35.32 -18.70
C VAL A 743 37.89 -35.22 -19.12
N GLY A 744 38.24 -34.32 -20.04
CA GLY A 744 39.63 -34.04 -20.41
C GLY A 744 40.51 -33.63 -19.23
N MET A 745 40.02 -32.76 -18.34
CA MET A 745 40.78 -32.33 -17.16
C MET A 745 40.93 -33.46 -16.14
N LEU A 746 39.87 -34.20 -15.84
CA LEU A 746 39.88 -35.30 -14.87
C LEU A 746 40.65 -36.53 -15.36
N THR A 747 40.71 -36.76 -16.68
CA THR A 747 41.54 -37.80 -17.28
C THR A 747 43.04 -37.49 -17.11
N ASN A 748 43.41 -36.20 -17.18
CA ASN A 748 44.81 -35.78 -17.07
C ASN A 748 45.27 -35.52 -15.63
N LEU A 749 44.37 -35.15 -14.72
CA LEU A 749 44.71 -34.71 -13.35
C LEU A 749 44.21 -35.67 -12.25
N ASP A 750 43.60 -36.81 -12.62
CA ASP A 750 42.98 -37.85 -11.79
C ASP A 750 41.82 -37.38 -10.87
N SER A 751 42.04 -36.33 -10.08
CA SER A 751 41.06 -35.79 -9.13
C SER A 751 41.19 -34.28 -8.97
N MET A 752 40.06 -33.57 -8.85
CA MET A 752 40.07 -32.12 -8.64
C MET A 752 38.93 -31.63 -7.72
N PRO A 753 39.19 -30.59 -6.90
CA PRO A 753 38.15 -29.91 -6.15
C PRO A 753 37.31 -29.01 -7.07
N ILE A 754 36.10 -28.67 -6.63
CA ILE A 754 35.15 -27.86 -7.41
C ILE A 754 35.72 -26.49 -7.79
N ASP A 755 36.43 -25.82 -6.88
CA ASP A 755 36.98 -24.48 -7.12
C ASP A 755 37.99 -24.49 -8.27
N ARG A 756 38.79 -25.56 -8.38
CA ARG A 756 39.79 -25.70 -9.44
C ARG A 756 39.15 -26.01 -10.77
N ILE A 757 38.13 -26.88 -10.79
CA ILE A 757 37.33 -27.14 -12.01
C ILE A 757 36.69 -25.83 -12.47
N HIS A 758 36.14 -25.05 -11.53
CA HIS A 758 35.50 -23.77 -11.82
C HIS A 758 36.48 -22.77 -12.44
N GLN A 759 37.65 -22.57 -11.83
CA GLN A 759 38.69 -21.69 -12.36
C GLN A 759 39.20 -22.13 -13.74
N MET A 760 39.44 -23.43 -13.94
CA MET A 760 39.95 -23.94 -15.22
C MET A 760 38.92 -23.79 -16.34
N LEU A 761 37.65 -24.10 -16.08
CA LEU A 761 36.58 -23.84 -17.06
C LEU A 761 36.47 -22.34 -17.38
N LYS A 762 36.66 -21.47 -16.38
CA LYS A 762 36.59 -20.02 -16.57
C LYS A 762 37.78 -19.50 -17.39
N LEU A 763 38.94 -20.14 -17.31
CA LEU A 763 40.11 -19.79 -18.11
C LEU A 763 40.04 -20.35 -19.54
N PHE A 764 39.63 -21.60 -19.70
CA PHE A 764 39.77 -22.32 -20.98
C PHE A 764 38.49 -22.41 -21.80
N ALA A 765 37.32 -22.36 -21.18
CA ALA A 765 36.06 -22.64 -21.86
C ALA A 765 35.17 -21.40 -22.07
N SER A 766 35.34 -20.35 -21.26
CA SER A 766 34.62 -19.06 -21.38
C SER A 766 34.85 -18.35 -22.73
N HIS A 767 36.06 -18.48 -23.29
CA HIS A 767 36.42 -17.87 -24.58
C HIS A 767 35.65 -18.44 -25.78
N SER A 768 35.03 -19.61 -25.63
CA SER A 768 34.42 -20.35 -26.73
C SER A 768 32.91 -20.10 -26.88
N GLY A 769 32.28 -19.34 -25.99
CA GLY A 769 30.82 -19.14 -26.06
C GLY A 769 30.21 -18.12 -25.11
N GLY A 770 30.99 -17.39 -24.31
CA GLY A 770 30.45 -16.34 -23.44
C GLY A 770 29.56 -16.82 -22.29
N VAL A 771 29.36 -18.13 -22.12
CA VAL A 771 28.54 -18.70 -21.06
C VAL A 771 29.31 -18.61 -19.73
N GLU A 772 28.87 -17.73 -18.84
CA GLU A 772 29.30 -17.74 -17.45
C GLU A 772 28.60 -18.87 -16.70
N PHE A 773 29.32 -19.54 -15.80
CA PHE A 773 28.76 -20.56 -14.93
C PHE A 773 29.03 -20.19 -13.49
N THR A 774 27.98 -20.20 -12.67
CA THR A 774 28.14 -20.01 -11.23
C THR A 774 28.74 -21.27 -10.61
N GLN A 775 29.43 -21.12 -9.48
CA GLN A 775 29.99 -22.26 -8.77
C GLN A 775 28.89 -23.23 -8.32
N ASP A 776 27.71 -22.72 -7.98
CA ASP A 776 26.56 -23.53 -7.56
C ASP A 776 25.95 -24.33 -8.73
N GLU A 777 25.83 -23.75 -9.92
CA GLU A 777 25.38 -24.48 -11.12
C GLU A 777 26.34 -25.62 -11.47
N LEU A 778 27.65 -25.34 -11.44
CA LEU A 778 28.67 -26.37 -11.67
C LEU A 778 28.58 -27.48 -10.62
N LYS A 779 28.35 -27.13 -9.35
CA LYS A 779 28.16 -28.10 -8.26
C LYS A 779 26.98 -29.01 -8.55
N HIS A 780 25.85 -28.44 -8.97
CA HIS A 780 24.64 -29.19 -9.25
C HIS A 780 24.80 -30.09 -10.48
N PHE A 781 25.47 -29.60 -11.53
CA PHE A 781 25.82 -30.37 -12.71
C PHE A 781 26.73 -31.57 -12.37
N LEU A 782 27.79 -31.34 -11.61
CA LEU A 782 28.71 -32.41 -11.19
C LEU A 782 28.00 -33.42 -10.27
N GLN A 783 27.15 -32.97 -9.34
CA GLN A 783 26.33 -33.86 -8.52
C GLN A 783 25.36 -34.71 -9.35
N ARG A 784 24.77 -34.17 -10.42
CA ARG A 784 23.98 -34.94 -11.38
C ARG A 784 24.84 -36.01 -12.07
N LYS A 785 26.05 -35.67 -12.51
CA LYS A 785 26.99 -36.64 -13.10
C LYS A 785 27.50 -37.70 -12.11
N VAL A 786 27.56 -37.37 -10.81
CA VAL A 786 27.80 -38.35 -9.74
C VAL A 786 26.61 -39.30 -9.58
N ARG A 787 25.36 -38.80 -9.63
CA ARG A 787 24.14 -39.64 -9.62
C ARG A 787 24.03 -40.53 -10.87
N GLU A 788 24.49 -40.05 -12.02
CA GLU A 788 24.60 -40.84 -13.26
C GLU A 788 25.76 -41.86 -13.25
N HIS A 789 26.50 -41.99 -12.14
CA HIS A 789 27.69 -42.85 -12.02
C HIS A 789 28.83 -42.54 -13.01
N LYS A 790 28.88 -41.32 -13.56
CA LYS A 790 29.99 -40.87 -14.43
C LYS A 790 31.15 -40.27 -13.63
N LEU A 791 30.85 -39.72 -12.45
CA LEU A 791 31.83 -39.18 -11.52
C LEU A 791 31.71 -39.85 -10.16
N ILE A 792 32.84 -39.96 -9.45
CA ILE A 792 32.92 -40.36 -8.06
C ILE A 792 33.30 -39.11 -7.26
N PHE A 793 32.54 -38.81 -6.21
CA PHE A 793 32.87 -37.74 -5.27
C PHE A 793 33.38 -38.36 -3.97
N SER A 794 34.64 -38.09 -3.61
CA SER A 794 35.27 -38.66 -2.42
C SER A 794 36.29 -37.66 -1.86
N GLY A 795 36.25 -37.39 -0.55
CA GLY A 795 37.22 -36.50 0.11
C GLY A 795 37.21 -35.04 -0.37
N GLY A 796 36.08 -34.53 -0.88
CA GLY A 796 35.97 -33.16 -1.37
C GLY A 796 36.47 -32.96 -2.81
N VAL A 797 36.87 -34.03 -3.51
CA VAL A 797 37.31 -33.99 -4.91
C VAL A 797 36.42 -34.86 -5.80
N TYR A 798 36.33 -34.50 -7.07
CA TYR A 798 35.66 -35.27 -8.12
C TYR A 798 36.70 -36.10 -8.89
N GLN A 799 36.34 -37.34 -9.20
CA GLN A 799 37.11 -38.30 -9.99
C GLN A 799 36.23 -38.92 -11.07
N LEU A 800 36.82 -39.39 -12.18
CA LEU A 800 36.08 -40.19 -13.17
C LEU A 800 35.77 -41.58 -12.59
N ALA A 801 34.54 -42.04 -12.79
CA ALA A 801 34.21 -43.44 -12.51
C ALA A 801 34.94 -44.34 -13.51
N LYS A 802 35.62 -45.38 -13.01
CA LYS A 802 36.34 -46.36 -13.83
C LYS A 802 35.40 -47.45 -14.35
#